data_AF-A0A9E3VKK0-F1
#
_entry.id   AF-A0A9E3VKK0-F1
#
_cell.length_a   1.000
_cell.length_b   1.000
_cell.length_c   1.000
_cell.angle_alpha   90.00
_cell.angle_beta   90.00
_cell.angle_gamma   90.00
#
_symmetry.space_group_name_H-M   'P 1'
#
loop_
_entity.id
_entity.type
_entity.pdbx_description
1 polymer ?
#
loop_
_entity_poly.entity_id
_entity_poly.type
_entity_poly.pdbx_seq_one_letter_code
_entity_poly.pdbx_strand_id
1 'polypeptide(L)'
;MNPMLPKLRLFVMLVIIAVSGIVSTGKLHAQCQPVWQYGVMAITNFSLSDGSTTIISRASQTDIAPTCSTFTTPITNGAFATGVSGNVSLGKTYTYSILGGNYYCGSLYPFGWAIWIDLNGDGNFAGTAERVAVNSCNSYSNGGTPATGTFTLPCSANSGTLKMRVMACYNYNYNTALYCSAQYGFQPDDACGAYWYGEAEDYTLNVLGDMGPTFPSNTAPNNLLSIGTVYSGTSGGYVNCTLAAPTTGYVTYRIVGPLPSTNSVYVALNPSNSNDTLVPCSGTGTFNQYFSNARGIYSGTAGAIDLSKGNVTPGAYRLEASFVKSSGCSSFVAKNFYIPLAWDLSISKIIGPASNQSPQFYKYPRGVPIQLSARMQNVGQYAVTAARMYCEIKNPSGQVVYLDTVNYSSASGLLTGDEIGSDGIDGGFVNFSTLQVGVYQVRYWCDLLNGSDQQLSNNQLPAANSTYTFEVQYDTELSVDAFIRPTSGSTDVYVGRPIQPIIRIKNNGLADVSDIPATMVITRNGIEVYRQSIVIPDVSRGQSTSVVVPFWTPQQTGSHRICMYLELQDDAIRSNDSLCIDVNVGESLSGTYTIGTLNNGQPRNFTTIEDAVTALYGQGVSGPVTFELTDANYTVGNAVANVPALDFTSKIAGVSSVNTVTFKPALIKSLSRSSVAVRLRTGNGQGILFGQSYFPGNAKAIQNTKPSPENARPTGYITFDGGDQRSFRFMLDVALATPTSMPHRSVFYLSDGASNITIKNCLIENFPQSTASYAANLPIPKYVSPNFTFESDTRQLTSGPDSYSAGIVSRSKVPSIGGNNALALDTLSNDNNKFISNEISGF
;
A
#
# COMPACT_ATOMS: atom_id res chain seq x y z
N MET A 1 9.79 65.52 5.79
CA MET A 1 9.55 64.46 4.79
C MET A 1 8.99 63.26 5.53
N ASN A 2 7.69 63.03 5.35
CA ASN A 2 6.83 61.97 5.90
C ASN A 2 5.93 61.56 4.70
N PRO A 3 5.22 60.42 4.67
CA PRO A 3 5.05 59.40 5.72
C PRO A 3 4.95 57.94 5.16
N MET A 4 4.42 57.02 5.97
CA MET A 4 3.76 55.73 5.64
C MET A 4 4.65 54.47 5.76
N LEU A 5 4.26 53.38 6.44
CA LEU A 5 3.10 52.98 7.26
C LEU A 5 3.53 51.69 8.05
N PRO A 6 2.76 51.20 9.04
CA PRO A 6 3.24 50.37 10.13
C PRO A 6 2.58 48.98 10.25
N LYS A 7 2.98 48.27 11.33
CA LYS A 7 2.15 47.40 12.21
C LYS A 7 1.87 45.92 11.86
N LEU A 8 2.03 45.15 12.94
CA LEU A 8 1.25 44.02 13.43
C LEU A 8 1.38 42.66 12.74
N ARG A 9 2.03 41.76 13.49
CA ARG A 9 1.89 40.30 13.39
C ARG A 9 0.42 39.92 13.59
N LEU A 10 -0.17 39.32 12.56
CA LEU A 10 -1.40 38.53 12.66
C LEU A 10 -1.02 37.07 12.41
N PHE A 11 -1.14 36.25 13.46
CA PHE A 11 -1.08 34.79 13.39
C PHE A 11 -2.27 34.31 12.54
N VAL A 12 -2.01 33.73 11.38
CA VAL A 12 -3.00 32.97 10.62
C VAL A 12 -2.70 31.50 10.82
N MET A 13 -3.53 30.85 11.64
CA MET A 13 -3.69 29.41 11.73
C MET A 13 -4.16 28.90 10.37
N LEU A 14 -3.30 28.16 9.64
CA LEU A 14 -3.72 27.42 8.47
C LEU A 14 -4.32 26.08 8.95
N VAL A 15 -5.64 25.99 8.90
CA VAL A 15 -6.38 24.73 9.11
C VAL A 15 -6.16 23.86 7.87
N ILE A 16 -5.34 22.82 8.01
CA ILE A 16 -5.21 21.76 7.01
C ILE A 16 -6.42 20.83 7.19
N ILE A 17 -7.43 20.96 6.32
CA ILE A 17 -8.46 19.94 6.14
C ILE A 17 -7.84 18.86 5.23
N ALA A 18 -7.31 17.81 5.84
CA ALA A 18 -6.92 16.60 5.13
C ALA A 18 -8.18 15.81 4.74
N VAL A 19 -8.58 15.90 3.46
CA VAL A 19 -9.54 14.95 2.88
C VAL A 19 -8.73 13.75 2.41
N SER A 20 -8.56 12.76 3.29
CA SER A 20 -7.86 11.52 3.01
C SER A 20 -8.77 10.54 2.25
N GLY A 21 -8.73 10.59 0.92
CA GLY A 21 -9.13 9.47 0.07
C GLY A 21 -7.93 8.55 -0.16
N ILE A 22 -7.59 7.73 0.83
CA ILE A 22 -6.55 6.69 0.69
C ILE A 22 -7.25 5.39 0.25
N VAL A 23 -7.05 5.02 -1.00
CA VAL A 23 -7.21 3.63 -1.44
C VAL A 23 -5.91 2.92 -1.06
N SER A 24 -5.91 2.19 0.06
CA SER A 24 -4.74 1.43 0.50
C SER A 24 -4.68 0.08 -0.19
N THR A 25 -3.73 -0.10 -1.10
CA THR A 25 -3.20 -1.41 -1.45
C THR A 25 -1.78 -1.53 -0.88
N GLY A 26 -1.58 -2.51 0.01
CA GLY A 26 -0.27 -2.96 0.48
C GLY A 26 0.33 -2.16 1.65
N LYS A 27 -0.14 -2.42 2.89
CA LYS A 27 0.67 -2.11 4.07
C LYS A 27 1.61 -3.27 4.37
N LEU A 28 2.92 -3.00 4.29
CA LEU A 28 3.94 -3.68 5.08
C LEU A 28 3.46 -3.70 6.55
N HIS A 29 3.46 -4.88 7.18
CA HIS A 29 2.94 -5.12 8.53
C HIS A 29 3.67 -4.28 9.59
N ALA A 30 3.16 -3.07 9.83
CA ALA A 30 3.41 -2.33 11.05
C ALA A 30 2.66 -3.04 12.19
N GLN A 31 3.31 -3.17 13.37
CA GLN A 31 2.68 -3.72 14.57
C GLN A 31 1.30 -3.09 14.80
N CYS A 32 0.27 -3.92 15.02
CA CYS A 32 -1.10 -3.47 15.26
C CYS A 32 -1.19 -2.64 16.56
N GLN A 33 -1.20 -1.31 16.42
CA GLN A 33 -1.36 -0.35 17.51
C GLN A 33 -2.65 0.45 17.32
N PRO A 34 -3.61 0.43 18.27
CA PRO A 34 -4.79 1.27 18.18
C PRO A 34 -4.42 2.76 18.25
N VAL A 35 -5.22 3.60 17.59
CA VAL A 35 -5.04 5.06 17.54
C VAL A 35 -6.00 5.73 18.53
N TRP A 36 -5.48 6.60 19.40
CA TRP A 36 -6.23 7.17 20.53
C TRP A 36 -6.51 8.65 20.31
N GLN A 37 -7.67 9.13 20.78
CA GLN A 37 -7.96 10.58 20.80
C GLN A 37 -8.31 11.11 22.20
N TYR A 38 -8.95 10.34 23.09
CA TYR A 38 -9.23 10.74 24.49
C TYR A 38 -9.17 9.56 25.51
N GLY A 39 -7.98 9.16 25.96
CA GLY A 39 -7.84 8.01 26.88
C GLY A 39 -8.52 8.18 28.24
N VAL A 40 -9.28 7.17 28.67
CA VAL A 40 -9.86 7.02 30.03
C VAL A 40 -9.75 5.55 30.48
N MET A 41 -9.47 5.30 31.76
CA MET A 41 -9.36 3.92 32.28
C MET A 41 -10.72 3.21 32.22
N ALA A 42 -10.85 2.19 31.39
CA ALA A 42 -12.07 1.43 31.19
C ALA A 42 -12.06 0.01 31.78
N ILE A 43 -10.90 -0.63 32.01
CA ILE A 43 -10.77 -1.94 32.66
C ILE A 43 -10.10 -1.72 34.02
N THR A 44 -10.81 -2.11 35.07
CA THR A 44 -10.31 -2.01 36.45
C THR A 44 -9.76 -3.33 36.96
N ASN A 45 -10.25 -4.45 36.44
CA ASN A 45 -9.73 -5.76 36.78
C ASN A 45 -9.87 -6.71 35.58
N PHE A 46 -8.78 -7.41 35.26
CA PHE A 46 -8.78 -8.52 34.33
C PHE A 46 -8.16 -9.75 34.99
N SER A 47 -8.80 -10.91 34.87
CA SER A 47 -8.21 -12.18 35.27
C SER A 47 -8.49 -13.29 34.27
N LEU A 48 -7.53 -14.20 34.13
CA LEU A 48 -7.63 -15.44 33.37
C LEU A 48 -7.27 -16.62 34.29
N SER A 49 -8.09 -17.66 34.33
CA SER A 49 -7.86 -18.87 35.11
C SER A 49 -8.04 -20.14 34.30
N ASP A 50 -7.39 -21.21 34.73
CA ASP A 50 -7.50 -22.53 34.10
C ASP A 50 -8.51 -23.47 34.81
N GLY A 51 -9.37 -22.90 35.66
CA GLY A 51 -10.32 -23.60 36.52
C GLY A 51 -9.75 -24.01 37.88
N SER A 52 -8.43 -24.13 38.01
CA SER A 52 -7.73 -24.51 39.26
C SER A 52 -6.86 -23.40 39.82
N THR A 53 -6.24 -22.61 38.95
CA THR A 53 -5.28 -21.56 39.29
C THR A 53 -5.53 -20.31 38.47
N THR A 54 -5.19 -19.15 39.04
CA THR A 54 -5.20 -17.88 38.30
C THR A 54 -3.89 -17.77 37.53
N ILE A 55 -4.01 -17.63 36.20
CA ILE A 55 -2.89 -17.60 35.24
C ILE A 55 -2.46 -16.16 34.95
N ILE A 56 -3.42 -15.25 34.86
CA ILE A 56 -3.22 -13.81 34.72
C ILE A 56 -4.16 -13.12 35.70
N SER A 57 -3.67 -12.11 36.43
CA SER A 57 -4.50 -11.20 37.21
C SER A 57 -3.89 -9.81 37.20
N ARG A 58 -4.70 -8.80 36.89
CA ARG A 58 -4.30 -7.39 36.93
C ARG A 58 -5.46 -6.56 37.46
N ALA A 59 -5.21 -5.80 38.53
CA ALA A 59 -6.08 -4.71 38.96
C ALA A 59 -5.42 -3.38 38.61
N SER A 60 -6.15 -2.43 38.02
CA SER A 60 -5.61 -1.08 37.76
C SER A 60 -5.43 -0.34 39.09
N GLN A 61 -4.28 0.32 39.26
CA GLN A 61 -4.02 1.16 40.43
C GLN A 61 -5.04 2.32 40.45
N THR A 62 -5.71 2.51 41.59
CA THR A 62 -6.65 3.61 41.85
C THR A 62 -5.91 4.94 41.96
N ASP A 63 -5.33 5.43 40.86
CA ASP A 63 -4.69 6.74 40.85
C ASP A 63 -5.47 7.69 39.93
N ILE A 64 -6.04 8.71 40.60
CA ILE A 64 -6.67 9.93 40.07
C ILE A 64 -8.09 9.73 39.54
N ALA A 65 -9.09 10.01 40.39
CA ALA A 65 -10.38 10.49 39.92
C ALA A 65 -10.25 11.98 39.54
N PRO A 66 -10.23 12.39 38.26
CA PRO A 66 -10.15 13.80 37.91
C PRO A 66 -11.45 14.53 38.30
N THR A 67 -11.42 15.30 39.39
CA THR A 67 -12.50 16.23 39.76
C THR A 67 -13.03 16.98 38.54
N CYS A 68 -14.35 17.05 38.40
CA CYS A 68 -15.21 17.36 37.23
C CYS A 68 -14.93 18.71 36.49
N SER A 69 -13.69 19.20 36.35
CA SER A 69 -13.40 20.55 35.83
C SER A 69 -12.12 20.81 35.01
N THR A 70 -11.22 19.83 34.75
CA THR A 70 -10.05 20.10 33.87
C THR A 70 -9.65 18.90 33.01
N PHE A 71 -10.06 18.89 31.75
CA PHE A 71 -9.39 18.14 30.67
C PHE A 71 -8.61 19.16 29.82
N THR A 72 -7.41 19.52 30.25
CA THR A 72 -6.52 20.41 29.46
C THR A 72 -5.17 19.77 29.13
N THR A 73 -4.96 18.50 29.48
CA THR A 73 -3.77 17.75 29.05
C THR A 73 -4.19 16.35 28.57
N PRO A 74 -3.82 15.93 27.35
CA PRO A 74 -3.95 14.53 26.95
C PRO A 74 -3.10 13.69 27.92
N ILE A 75 -3.70 12.72 28.59
CA ILE A 75 -2.95 11.73 29.37
C ILE A 75 -2.21 10.86 28.35
N THR A 76 -0.90 11.04 28.21
CA THR A 76 -0.05 10.36 27.22
C THR A 76 0.33 8.92 27.60
N ASN A 77 -0.43 8.24 28.45
CA ASN A 77 -0.12 6.87 28.88
C ASN A 77 -1.36 5.96 28.79
N GLY A 78 -1.77 5.62 27.56
CA GLY A 78 -2.54 4.39 27.33
C GLY A 78 -1.56 3.22 27.30
N ALA A 79 -1.47 2.44 28.38
CA ALA A 79 -0.43 1.42 28.54
C ALA A 79 -0.59 0.25 27.55
N PHE A 80 0.28 0.16 26.54
CA PHE A 80 0.20 -0.87 25.50
C PHE A 80 0.84 -2.23 25.86
N ALA A 81 1.57 -2.35 26.98
CA ALA A 81 2.13 -3.63 27.42
C ALA A 81 2.05 -3.70 28.95
N THR A 82 1.26 -4.64 29.46
CA THR A 82 1.09 -4.80 30.91
C THR A 82 2.35 -5.35 31.59
N GLY A 83 3.24 -6.02 30.83
CA GLY A 83 4.35 -6.80 31.35
C GLY A 83 3.91 -8.08 32.07
N VAL A 84 2.61 -8.39 32.06
CA VAL A 84 2.03 -9.56 32.71
C VAL A 84 1.99 -10.71 31.71
N SER A 85 2.57 -11.84 32.11
CA SER A 85 2.62 -13.06 31.31
C SER A 85 1.96 -14.24 32.03
N GLY A 86 1.31 -15.12 31.28
CA GLY A 86 0.71 -16.34 31.80
C GLY A 86 1.06 -17.56 30.94
N ASN A 87 1.31 -18.71 31.59
CA ASN A 87 1.55 -19.96 30.89
C ASN A 87 0.23 -20.63 30.50
N VAL A 88 0.07 -20.95 29.22
CA VAL A 88 -1.13 -21.60 28.68
C VAL A 88 -0.77 -22.83 27.86
N SER A 89 -1.74 -23.70 27.58
CA SER A 89 -1.56 -24.96 26.87
C SER A 89 -2.62 -25.12 25.80
N LEU A 90 -2.23 -25.64 24.64
CA LEU A 90 -3.13 -25.90 23.51
C LEU A 90 -4.26 -26.86 23.92
N GLY A 91 -5.48 -26.58 23.44
CA GLY A 91 -6.68 -27.37 23.69
C GLY A 91 -7.29 -27.20 25.09
N LYS A 92 -6.69 -26.37 25.96
CA LYS A 92 -7.23 -26.10 27.29
C LYS A 92 -8.26 -24.95 27.23
N THR A 93 -9.31 -25.08 28.03
CA THR A 93 -10.33 -24.04 28.23
C THR A 93 -9.94 -23.15 29.40
N TYR A 94 -9.98 -21.84 29.17
CA TYR A 94 -9.69 -20.81 30.16
C TYR A 94 -10.94 -20.01 30.47
N THR A 95 -11.06 -19.57 31.73
CA THR A 95 -12.13 -18.70 32.19
C THR A 95 -11.58 -17.29 32.35
N TYR A 96 -12.20 -16.30 31.73
CA TYR A 96 -11.85 -14.89 31.88
C TYR A 96 -12.87 -14.15 32.77
N SER A 97 -12.42 -13.07 33.40
CA SER A 97 -13.24 -12.10 34.13
C SER A 97 -12.75 -10.69 33.82
N ILE A 98 -13.64 -9.81 33.40
CA ILE A 98 -13.34 -8.40 33.06
C ILE A 98 -14.26 -7.49 33.86
N LEU A 99 -13.72 -6.55 34.62
CA LEU A 99 -14.49 -5.55 35.36
C LEU A 99 -14.25 -4.16 34.78
N GLY A 100 -15.32 -3.51 34.31
CA GLY A 100 -15.27 -2.14 33.81
C GLY A 100 -15.25 -1.10 34.93
N GLY A 101 -14.52 0.00 34.73
CA GLY A 101 -14.42 1.10 35.70
C GLY A 101 -15.61 2.06 35.71
N ASN A 102 -15.72 2.83 36.78
CA ASN A 102 -16.75 3.85 37.01
C ASN A 102 -16.20 5.23 36.61
N TYR A 103 -16.60 5.85 35.48
CA TYR A 103 -16.16 7.23 35.22
C TYR A 103 -17.02 8.12 34.29
N TYR A 104 -17.91 8.91 34.91
CA TYR A 104 -18.03 10.38 34.77
C TYR A 104 -18.82 10.89 35.98
N CYS A 105 -18.18 11.63 36.87
CA CYS A 105 -18.79 12.30 38.03
C CYS A 105 -19.75 11.39 38.86
N GLY A 106 -19.38 10.11 39.05
CA GLY A 106 -20.12 9.12 39.83
C GLY A 106 -21.14 8.26 39.05
N SER A 107 -21.23 8.42 37.72
CA SER A 107 -22.20 7.70 36.88
C SER A 107 -21.61 6.43 36.26
N LEU A 108 -22.42 5.36 36.28
CA LEU A 108 -22.14 4.08 35.61
C LEU A 108 -22.50 4.19 34.12
N TYR A 109 -21.57 3.82 33.23
CA TYR A 109 -21.80 3.74 31.79
C TYR A 109 -21.78 2.28 31.34
N PRO A 110 -22.64 1.89 30.37
CA PRO A 110 -22.44 0.65 29.65
C PRO A 110 -21.06 0.64 28.98
N PHE A 111 -20.39 -0.51 29.01
CA PHE A 111 -19.09 -0.69 28.37
C PHE A 111 -19.11 -1.94 27.49
N GLY A 112 -18.46 -1.86 26.32
CA GLY A 112 -18.24 -3.01 25.43
C GLY A 112 -16.78 -3.43 25.47
N TRP A 113 -16.51 -4.69 25.15
CA TRP A 113 -15.15 -5.24 25.20
C TRP A 113 -14.92 -6.36 24.19
N ALA A 114 -13.65 -6.62 23.87
CA ALA A 114 -13.22 -7.76 23.05
C ALA A 114 -11.87 -8.30 23.55
N ILE A 115 -11.71 -9.62 23.47
CA ILE A 115 -10.45 -10.32 23.73
C ILE A 115 -9.97 -10.92 22.41
N TRP A 116 -8.71 -10.64 22.09
CA TRP A 116 -8.03 -11.09 20.89
C TRP A 116 -6.77 -11.84 21.26
N ILE A 117 -6.44 -12.91 20.54
CA ILE A 117 -5.17 -13.62 20.66
C ILE A 117 -4.59 -13.71 19.24
N ASP A 118 -3.37 -13.23 19.06
CA ASP A 118 -2.58 -13.45 17.85
C ASP A 118 -2.21 -14.93 17.81
N LEU A 119 -3.11 -15.76 17.25
CA LEU A 119 -3.01 -17.21 17.27
C LEU A 119 -1.92 -17.70 16.33
N ASN A 120 -1.60 -16.92 15.29
CA ASN A 120 -0.63 -17.28 14.26
C ASN A 120 0.76 -16.61 14.48
N GLY A 121 0.91 -15.75 15.49
CA GLY A 121 2.17 -15.12 15.90
C GLY A 121 2.77 -14.16 14.87
N ASP A 122 2.00 -13.65 13.92
CA ASP A 122 2.47 -12.74 12.87
C ASP A 122 2.47 -11.25 13.29
N GLY A 123 2.01 -10.96 14.51
CA GLY A 123 1.95 -9.62 15.08
C GLY A 123 0.78 -8.77 14.58
N ASN A 124 -0.14 -9.35 13.80
CA ASN A 124 -1.46 -8.80 13.50
C ASN A 124 -2.55 -9.55 14.30
N PHE A 125 -3.74 -8.98 14.31
CA PHE A 125 -4.94 -9.66 14.82
C PHE A 125 -5.90 -9.79 13.65
N ALA A 126 -5.92 -10.96 13.00
CA ALA A 126 -6.62 -11.26 11.76
C ALA A 126 -8.15 -11.36 11.92
N GLY A 127 -8.79 -10.24 12.28
CA GLY A 127 -10.26 -10.11 12.33
C GLY A 127 -10.95 -11.24 13.10
N THR A 128 -12.10 -11.72 12.63
CA THR A 128 -12.93 -12.67 13.40
C THR A 128 -12.27 -14.02 13.73
N ALA A 129 -11.16 -14.40 13.09
CA ALA A 129 -10.46 -15.66 13.34
C ALA A 129 -9.64 -15.67 14.63
N GLU A 130 -9.22 -14.49 15.10
CA GLU A 130 -8.33 -14.32 16.26
C GLU A 130 -9.01 -13.64 17.45
N ARG A 131 -10.29 -13.33 17.31
CA ARG A 131 -11.15 -12.83 18.38
C ARG A 131 -11.74 -13.99 19.18
N VAL A 132 -11.25 -14.20 20.39
CA VAL A 132 -11.65 -15.32 21.25
C VAL A 132 -12.87 -15.02 22.12
N ALA A 133 -13.16 -13.74 22.38
CA ALA A 133 -14.37 -13.32 23.09
C ALA A 133 -14.76 -11.88 22.75
N VAL A 134 -16.06 -11.56 22.80
CA VAL A 134 -16.57 -10.22 22.51
C VAL A 134 -17.90 -9.96 23.21
N ASN A 135 -18.11 -8.72 23.63
CA ASN A 135 -19.40 -8.20 24.05
C ASN A 135 -19.67 -6.84 23.38
N SER A 136 -20.80 -6.73 22.69
CA SER A 136 -21.26 -5.47 22.11
C SER A 136 -21.87 -4.57 23.18
N CYS A 137 -21.76 -3.24 23.01
CA CYS A 137 -22.24 -2.21 23.96
C CYS A 137 -23.76 -2.18 24.19
N ASN A 138 -24.51 -3.17 23.69
CA ASN A 138 -25.95 -3.32 23.86
C ASN A 138 -26.34 -4.18 25.07
N SER A 139 -25.34 -4.79 25.73
CA SER A 139 -25.53 -5.57 26.96
C SER A 139 -25.22 -4.68 28.16
N TYR A 140 -26.21 -4.39 29.00
CA TYR A 140 -26.04 -3.58 30.21
C TYR A 140 -25.24 -4.35 31.29
N SER A 141 -23.93 -4.53 31.11
CA SER A 141 -23.06 -4.80 32.25
C SER A 141 -22.87 -3.48 33.00
N ASN A 142 -23.75 -3.21 33.98
CA ASN A 142 -23.59 -2.11 34.92
C ASN A 142 -22.18 -2.19 35.51
N GLY A 143 -21.39 -1.10 35.42
CA GLY A 143 -19.98 -0.98 35.81
C GLY A 143 -19.66 -1.28 37.28
N GLY A 144 -19.88 -2.52 37.69
CA GLY A 144 -19.71 -3.04 39.05
C GLY A 144 -19.80 -4.56 39.15
N THR A 145 -20.35 -5.25 38.14
CA THR A 145 -20.34 -6.72 38.05
C THR A 145 -19.33 -7.18 36.99
N PRO A 146 -18.38 -8.08 37.32
CA PRO A 146 -17.44 -8.61 36.33
C PRO A 146 -18.15 -9.40 35.22
N ALA A 147 -17.79 -9.13 33.97
CA ALA A 147 -18.16 -9.94 32.83
C ALA A 147 -17.28 -11.19 32.78
N THR A 148 -17.89 -12.36 32.93
CA THR A 148 -17.18 -13.65 32.92
C THR A 148 -17.57 -14.50 31.73
N GLY A 149 -16.63 -15.27 31.20
CA GLY A 149 -16.90 -16.28 30.18
C GLY A 149 -15.70 -17.20 29.99
N THR A 150 -15.75 -18.03 28.96
CA THR A 150 -14.67 -18.97 28.64
C THR A 150 -14.24 -18.87 27.19
N PHE A 151 -12.99 -19.24 26.91
CA PHE A 151 -12.52 -19.55 25.56
C PHE A 151 -11.58 -20.76 25.62
N THR A 152 -11.49 -21.52 24.53
CA THR A 152 -10.56 -22.64 24.39
C THR A 152 -9.42 -22.22 23.46
N LEU A 153 -8.17 -22.41 23.88
CA LEU A 153 -7.03 -22.16 23.01
C LEU A 153 -6.98 -23.27 21.94
N PRO A 154 -7.17 -22.96 20.64
CA PRO A 154 -7.31 -24.01 19.63
C PRO A 154 -5.98 -24.74 19.41
N CYS A 155 -6.03 -26.03 19.03
CA CYS A 155 -4.82 -26.80 18.71
C CYS A 155 -4.05 -26.25 17.49
N SER A 156 -4.65 -25.35 16.71
CA SER A 156 -4.04 -24.68 15.56
C SER A 156 -3.27 -23.41 15.92
N ALA A 157 -3.27 -22.98 17.19
CA ALA A 157 -2.49 -21.83 17.61
C ALA A 157 -0.98 -22.16 17.61
N ASN A 158 -0.15 -21.17 17.30
CA ASN A 158 1.30 -21.29 17.36
C ASN A 158 1.77 -21.54 18.79
N SER A 159 2.82 -22.36 18.94
CA SER A 159 3.50 -22.56 20.22
C SER A 159 4.50 -21.43 20.50
N GLY A 160 4.90 -21.27 21.76
CA GLY A 160 5.79 -20.18 22.18
C GLY A 160 5.02 -18.94 22.66
N THR A 161 5.58 -17.76 22.46
CA THR A 161 5.02 -16.52 23.00
C THR A 161 4.02 -15.88 22.04
N LEU A 162 2.75 -15.80 22.46
CA LEU A 162 1.69 -15.10 21.74
C LEU A 162 1.25 -13.84 22.50
N LYS A 163 0.65 -12.90 21.77
CA LYS A 163 0.05 -11.71 22.34
C LYS A 163 -1.45 -11.89 22.51
N MET A 164 -1.97 -11.57 23.69
CA MET A 164 -3.39 -11.42 23.93
C MET A 164 -3.72 -9.95 24.21
N ARG A 165 -4.72 -9.41 23.53
CA ARG A 165 -5.20 -8.04 23.72
C ARG A 165 -6.61 -8.05 24.31
N VAL A 166 -6.80 -7.29 25.37
CA VAL A 166 -8.12 -6.99 25.95
C VAL A 166 -8.41 -5.53 25.68
N MET A 167 -9.49 -5.24 24.95
CA MET A 167 -9.90 -3.88 24.62
C MET A 167 -11.28 -3.60 25.20
N ALA A 168 -11.48 -2.43 25.80
CA ALA A 168 -12.75 -1.98 26.34
C ALA A 168 -13.05 -0.52 26.00
N CYS A 169 -14.32 -0.17 25.81
CA CYS A 169 -14.77 1.20 25.55
C CYS A 169 -16.09 1.54 26.26
N TYR A 170 -16.33 2.82 26.50
CA TYR A 170 -17.56 3.34 27.08
C TYR A 170 -18.59 3.79 26.03
N ASN A 171 -19.88 3.63 26.34
CA ASN A 171 -20.98 4.21 25.56
C ASN A 171 -21.47 5.52 26.22
N TYR A 172 -21.20 6.67 25.59
CA TYR A 172 -21.46 8.00 26.16
C TYR A 172 -22.89 8.54 25.90
N ASN A 173 -23.67 7.97 24.97
CA ASN A 173 -24.99 8.51 24.58
C ASN A 173 -26.16 7.65 25.10
N TYR A 174 -26.91 8.18 26.07
CA TYR A 174 -27.96 7.49 26.83
C TYR A 174 -29.26 7.16 26.08
N ASN A 175 -29.40 7.44 24.78
CA ASN A 175 -30.73 7.45 24.14
C ASN A 175 -30.92 6.67 22.83
N THR A 176 -29.95 5.91 22.33
CA THR A 176 -30.20 4.95 21.22
C THR A 176 -29.21 3.79 21.27
N ALA A 177 -29.69 2.56 21.13
CA ALA A 177 -28.92 1.30 21.08
C ALA A 177 -28.07 1.12 19.80
N LEU A 178 -27.50 2.21 19.28
CA LEU A 178 -26.97 2.31 17.91
C LEU A 178 -25.61 3.05 17.82
N TYR A 179 -24.79 3.02 18.87
CA TYR A 179 -23.48 3.68 18.89
C TYR A 179 -22.30 2.74 19.20
N CYS A 180 -22.23 1.63 18.48
CA CYS A 180 -20.95 1.04 18.04
C CYS A 180 -20.77 1.32 16.55
N SER A 181 -20.91 2.58 16.11
CA SER A 181 -20.67 2.96 14.72
C SER A 181 -19.23 3.46 14.57
N ALA A 182 -18.67 3.25 13.38
CA ALA A 182 -17.33 3.71 12.97
C ALA A 182 -17.08 5.22 13.19
N GLN A 183 -18.12 5.98 13.53
CA GLN A 183 -18.07 7.42 13.80
C GLN A 183 -17.41 7.78 15.15
N TYR A 184 -17.40 6.88 16.15
CA TYR A 184 -16.80 7.12 17.48
C TYR A 184 -15.90 5.97 18.01
N GLY A 185 -15.61 4.98 17.16
CA GLY A 185 -14.32 4.28 17.23
C GLY A 185 -14.24 2.89 17.88
N PHE A 186 -15.27 2.39 18.57
CA PHE A 186 -15.23 0.97 18.96
C PHE A 186 -15.75 0.07 17.84
N GLN A 187 -14.82 -0.56 17.13
CA GLN A 187 -15.12 -1.63 16.20
C GLN A 187 -14.70 -2.96 16.82
N PRO A 188 -15.65 -3.79 17.32
CA PRO A 188 -15.31 -5.09 17.89
C PRO A 188 -14.70 -6.06 16.88
N ASP A 189 -14.71 -5.72 15.59
CA ASP A 189 -14.07 -6.44 14.47
C ASP A 189 -12.65 -5.96 14.13
N ASP A 190 -12.14 -4.92 14.79
CA ASP A 190 -10.81 -4.35 14.53
C ASP A 190 -9.99 -4.14 15.81
N ALA A 191 -9.05 -5.05 16.07
CA ALA A 191 -8.13 -4.96 17.21
C ALA A 191 -7.09 -3.82 17.07
N CYS A 192 -6.99 -3.19 15.90
CA CYS A 192 -6.14 -2.04 15.59
C CYS A 192 -6.95 -0.75 15.43
N GLY A 193 -8.26 -0.80 15.65
CA GLY A 193 -9.18 0.30 15.45
C GLY A 193 -8.93 1.47 16.39
N ALA A 194 -9.34 2.67 15.96
CA ALA A 194 -9.19 3.89 16.76
C ALA A 194 -10.39 4.07 17.68
N TYR A 195 -10.23 4.25 19.00
CA TYR A 195 -11.33 4.46 19.95
C TYR A 195 -11.18 5.74 20.77
N TRP A 196 -12.32 6.39 21.05
CA TRP A 196 -12.34 7.70 21.70
C TRP A 196 -12.36 7.67 23.21
N TYR A 197 -13.09 6.76 23.87
CA TYR A 197 -13.16 6.66 25.33
C TYR A 197 -13.05 5.21 25.78
N GLY A 198 -11.83 4.75 26.04
CA GLY A 198 -11.56 3.34 26.34
C GLY A 198 -10.08 3.06 26.59
N GLU A 199 -9.76 1.77 26.68
CA GLU A 199 -8.40 1.28 26.85
C GLU A 199 -8.16 -0.07 26.16
N ALA A 200 -6.88 -0.37 25.93
CA ALA A 200 -6.40 -1.66 25.46
C ALA A 200 -5.22 -2.10 26.33
N GLU A 201 -5.24 -3.35 26.78
CA GLU A 201 -4.20 -3.98 27.56
C GLU A 201 -3.64 -5.18 26.79
N ASP A 202 -2.32 -5.19 26.51
CA ASP A 202 -1.65 -6.38 25.95
C ASP A 202 -1.03 -7.23 27.08
N TYR A 203 -1.28 -8.53 26.99
CA TYR A 203 -0.77 -9.59 27.84
C TYR A 203 0.07 -10.57 27.03
N THR A 204 1.02 -11.22 27.68
CA THR A 204 1.88 -12.23 27.06
C THR A 204 1.39 -13.63 27.43
N LEU A 205 1.02 -14.44 26.44
CA LEU A 205 0.70 -15.85 26.64
C LEU A 205 1.89 -16.72 26.24
N ASN A 206 2.44 -17.46 27.19
CA ASN A 206 3.47 -18.45 26.91
C ASN A 206 2.78 -19.80 26.67
N VAL A 207 2.55 -20.11 25.40
CA VAL A 207 1.97 -21.38 24.96
C VAL A 207 3.02 -22.47 25.12
N LEU A 208 2.93 -23.20 26.23
CA LEU A 208 3.81 -24.30 26.55
C LEU A 208 3.54 -25.48 25.61
N GLY A 209 4.60 -25.95 24.95
CA GLY A 209 4.58 -27.24 24.28
C GLY A 209 4.59 -28.37 25.31
N ASP A 210 3.94 -29.47 25.00
CA ASP A 210 3.84 -30.64 25.88
C ASP A 210 5.07 -31.57 25.78
N MET A 211 6.02 -31.23 24.89
CA MET A 211 7.32 -31.89 24.74
C MET A 211 8.46 -31.02 25.28
N GLY A 212 9.28 -31.61 26.17
CA GLY A 212 10.47 -31.02 26.77
C GLY A 212 11.79 -31.50 26.12
N PRO A 213 12.90 -31.58 26.89
CA PRO A 213 14.21 -31.99 26.40
C PRO A 213 14.23 -33.35 25.67
N THR A 214 15.19 -33.52 24.76
CA THR A 214 15.38 -34.75 23.97
C THR A 214 16.85 -35.17 23.98
N PHE A 215 17.11 -36.44 23.72
CA PHE A 215 18.46 -36.94 23.43
C PHE A 215 18.45 -37.77 22.14
N PRO A 216 19.19 -37.39 21.07
CA PRO A 216 20.13 -36.26 21.01
C PRO A 216 19.48 -34.88 21.16
N SER A 217 20.30 -33.88 21.48
CA SER A 217 19.89 -32.49 21.72
C SER A 217 20.64 -31.53 20.81
N ASN A 218 20.29 -30.24 20.85
CA ASN A 218 21.07 -29.16 20.24
C ASN A 218 21.98 -28.43 21.25
N THR A 219 22.16 -28.99 22.44
CA THR A 219 22.96 -28.42 23.53
C THR A 219 23.98 -29.43 24.02
N ALA A 220 25.19 -28.93 24.36
CA ALA A 220 26.26 -29.76 24.91
C ALA A 220 25.86 -30.38 26.26
N PRO A 221 26.32 -31.61 26.57
CA PRO A 221 27.20 -32.46 25.75
C PRO A 221 26.47 -33.31 24.69
N ASN A 222 25.14 -33.23 24.63
CA ASN A 222 24.30 -34.16 23.84
C ASN A 222 24.06 -33.71 22.39
N ASN A 223 24.75 -32.66 21.95
CA ASN A 223 24.74 -32.15 20.58
C ASN A 223 25.78 -32.80 19.66
N LEU A 224 26.68 -33.61 20.22
CA LEU A 224 27.73 -34.31 19.49
C LEU A 224 27.63 -35.80 19.74
N LEU A 225 27.47 -36.57 18.67
CA LEU A 225 27.46 -38.02 18.73
C LEU A 225 28.69 -38.57 18.01
N SER A 226 29.61 -39.15 18.78
CA SER A 226 30.84 -39.76 18.26
C SER A 226 30.56 -41.01 17.43
N ILE A 227 31.19 -41.08 16.25
CA ILE A 227 31.30 -42.30 15.44
C ILE A 227 31.98 -43.39 16.28
N GLY A 228 31.53 -44.64 16.17
CA GLY A 228 32.05 -45.74 16.98
C GLY A 228 31.27 -46.01 18.27
N THR A 229 30.35 -45.13 18.68
CA THR A 229 29.64 -45.23 19.98
C THR A 229 28.22 -45.77 19.83
N VAL A 230 27.80 -46.60 20.80
CA VAL A 230 26.40 -47.04 20.95
C VAL A 230 25.75 -46.22 22.08
N TYR A 231 24.64 -45.55 21.78
CA TYR A 231 23.86 -44.72 22.69
C TYR A 231 22.63 -45.48 23.18
N SER A 232 22.84 -46.31 24.21
CA SER A 232 21.81 -47.15 24.85
C SER A 232 21.53 -46.73 26.30
N GLY A 233 22.27 -45.74 26.81
CA GLY A 233 22.27 -45.29 28.19
C GLY A 233 23.18 -46.07 29.15
N THR A 234 23.69 -47.24 28.73
CA THR A 234 24.82 -47.92 29.42
C THR A 234 26.16 -47.37 28.94
N SER A 235 26.25 -47.04 27.64
CA SER A 235 27.27 -46.18 27.06
C SER A 235 26.57 -45.00 26.37
N GLY A 236 27.04 -43.77 26.57
CA GLY A 236 26.40 -42.56 26.05
C GLY A 236 25.02 -42.26 26.67
N GLY A 237 24.30 -41.27 26.13
CA GLY A 237 22.95 -40.91 26.58
C GLY A 237 21.85 -41.88 26.14
N TYR A 238 20.70 -41.85 26.83
CA TYR A 238 19.49 -42.62 26.49
C TYR A 238 18.66 -41.91 25.42
N VAL A 239 18.24 -42.63 24.37
CA VAL A 239 17.32 -42.07 23.36
C VAL A 239 15.95 -41.82 23.99
N ASN A 240 15.57 -40.55 24.15
CA ASN A 240 14.33 -40.17 24.82
C ASN A 240 13.78 -38.79 24.42
N CYS A 241 12.54 -38.54 24.82
CA CYS A 241 11.96 -37.20 24.90
C CYS A 241 11.21 -37.02 26.23
N THR A 242 11.24 -35.82 26.79
CA THR A 242 10.46 -35.48 27.99
C THR A 242 9.05 -35.03 27.60
N LEU A 243 8.02 -35.45 28.34
CA LEU A 243 6.61 -35.07 28.14
C LEU A 243 6.00 -34.51 29.43
N ALA A 244 5.05 -33.57 29.33
CA ALA A 244 4.32 -33.00 30.46
C ALA A 244 2.87 -33.55 30.56
N ALA A 245 2.42 -33.93 31.76
CA ALA A 245 1.17 -34.66 32.01
C ALA A 245 0.24 -33.99 33.06
N PRO A 246 -1.01 -34.49 33.28
CA PRO A 246 -1.53 -35.80 32.89
C PRO A 246 -1.97 -35.86 31.42
N THR A 247 -1.33 -36.71 30.63
CA THR A 247 -1.63 -36.86 29.20
C THR A 247 -1.41 -38.29 28.74
N THR A 248 -2.43 -38.87 28.11
CA THR A 248 -2.36 -40.12 27.33
C THR A 248 -2.30 -39.75 25.86
N GLY A 249 -1.45 -40.43 25.08
CA GLY A 249 -1.29 -40.13 23.66
C GLY A 249 -0.25 -41.01 22.97
N TYR A 250 0.30 -40.52 21.87
CA TYR A 250 1.36 -41.20 21.12
C TYR A 250 2.49 -40.24 20.76
N VAL A 251 3.72 -40.74 20.75
CA VAL A 251 4.92 -40.05 20.28
C VAL A 251 5.38 -40.65 18.96
N THR A 252 5.75 -39.80 18.00
CA THR A 252 6.62 -40.19 16.89
C THR A 252 8.02 -39.63 17.15
N TYR A 253 9.05 -40.38 16.77
CA TYR A 253 10.44 -39.96 16.99
C TYR A 253 11.31 -40.50 15.87
N ARG A 254 12.02 -39.61 15.16
CA ARG A 254 12.95 -39.99 14.11
C ARG A 254 14.16 -39.07 14.05
N ILE A 255 15.22 -39.56 13.42
CA ILE A 255 16.40 -38.78 13.07
C ILE A 255 16.54 -38.83 11.56
N VAL A 256 16.70 -37.66 10.96
CA VAL A 256 16.94 -37.49 9.52
C VAL A 256 18.32 -36.87 9.28
N GLY A 257 18.93 -37.22 8.16
CA GLY A 257 20.18 -36.62 7.73
C GLY A 257 21.12 -37.59 7.02
N PRO A 258 22.35 -37.15 6.71
CA PRO A 258 22.89 -35.82 7.02
C PRO A 258 22.17 -34.71 6.22
N LEU A 259 21.94 -33.55 6.83
CA LEU A 259 21.24 -32.43 6.22
C LEU A 259 21.99 -31.94 4.96
N PRO A 260 21.28 -31.59 3.87
CA PRO A 260 19.85 -31.32 3.77
C PRO A 260 18.95 -32.55 3.53
N SER A 261 19.52 -33.77 3.51
CA SER A 261 18.73 -34.98 3.32
C SER A 261 17.66 -35.14 4.40
N THR A 262 16.45 -35.51 3.99
CA THR A 262 15.33 -35.80 4.89
C THR A 262 15.14 -37.31 5.12
N ASN A 263 16.08 -38.14 4.66
CA ASN A 263 16.00 -39.59 4.83
C ASN A 263 16.16 -39.96 6.31
N SER A 264 15.23 -40.77 6.83
CA SER A 264 15.29 -41.26 8.21
C SER A 264 16.41 -42.29 8.37
N VAL A 265 17.35 -42.01 9.26
CA VAL A 265 18.44 -42.93 9.64
C VAL A 265 18.13 -43.69 10.93
N TYR A 266 17.17 -43.20 11.71
CA TYR A 266 16.63 -43.82 12.92
C TYR A 266 15.14 -43.46 13.06
N VAL A 267 14.29 -44.42 13.41
CA VAL A 267 12.86 -44.24 13.69
C VAL A 267 12.48 -45.11 14.88
N ALA A 268 11.94 -44.52 15.94
CA ALA A 268 11.39 -45.28 17.07
C ALA A 268 10.07 -45.96 16.68
N LEU A 269 9.81 -47.13 17.26
CA LEU A 269 8.68 -47.99 16.93
C LEU A 269 7.88 -48.36 18.17
N ASN A 270 6.60 -48.67 17.97
CA ASN A 270 5.70 -49.14 19.01
C ASN A 270 6.29 -50.41 19.67
N PRO A 271 6.37 -50.48 21.02
CA PRO A 271 6.89 -51.64 21.73
C PRO A 271 6.16 -52.95 21.38
N SER A 272 4.86 -52.87 21.08
CA SER A 272 3.99 -54.01 20.79
C SER A 272 3.82 -54.30 19.29
N ASN A 273 4.30 -53.41 18.41
CA ASN A 273 4.18 -53.56 16.95
C ASN A 273 5.36 -52.89 16.23
N SER A 274 6.30 -53.69 15.72
CA SER A 274 7.51 -53.20 15.05
C SER A 274 7.27 -52.52 13.68
N ASN A 275 6.03 -52.48 13.18
CA ASN A 275 5.68 -51.75 11.96
C ASN A 275 5.03 -50.39 12.22
N ASP A 276 4.70 -50.09 13.47
CA ASP A 276 4.00 -48.89 13.87
C ASP A 276 4.98 -47.86 14.46
N THR A 277 4.91 -46.62 13.98
CA THR A 277 5.76 -45.50 14.45
C THR A 277 5.09 -44.69 15.57
N LEU A 278 3.83 -44.98 15.89
CA LEU A 278 3.10 -44.36 17.00
C LEU A 278 3.47 -45.07 18.30
N VAL A 279 4.34 -44.46 19.09
CA VAL A 279 4.78 -45.00 20.38
C VAL A 279 3.80 -44.55 21.46
N PRO A 280 2.98 -45.45 22.05
CA PRO A 280 2.04 -45.07 23.10
C PRO A 280 2.79 -44.53 24.33
N CYS A 281 2.26 -43.45 24.91
CA CYS A 281 2.81 -42.84 26.12
C CYS A 281 1.70 -42.45 27.10
N SER A 282 1.96 -42.65 28.39
CA SER A 282 1.05 -42.29 29.49
C SER A 282 1.86 -42.02 30.75
N GLY A 283 1.55 -40.92 31.45
CA GLY A 283 2.23 -40.57 32.71
C GLY A 283 1.50 -39.51 33.52
N THR A 284 2.00 -39.25 34.72
CA THR A 284 1.57 -38.14 35.59
C THR A 284 2.77 -37.21 35.84
N GLY A 285 2.55 -35.89 35.86
CA GLY A 285 3.64 -34.91 35.92
C GLY A 285 4.57 -34.92 34.69
N THR A 286 5.76 -34.34 34.82
CA THR A 286 6.79 -34.39 33.76
C THR A 286 7.54 -35.72 33.81
N PHE A 287 7.62 -36.45 32.69
CA PHE A 287 8.29 -37.75 32.62
C PHE A 287 9.07 -37.95 31.30
N ASN A 288 10.04 -38.86 31.28
CA ASN A 288 10.80 -39.22 30.07
C ASN A 288 10.17 -40.42 29.37
N GLN A 289 9.85 -40.26 28.09
CA GLN A 289 9.48 -41.35 27.19
C GLN A 289 10.74 -41.95 26.56
N TYR A 290 11.00 -43.22 26.88
CA TYR A 290 12.08 -44.02 26.28
C TYR A 290 11.53 -44.91 25.17
N PHE A 291 12.42 -45.36 24.27
CA PHE A 291 12.05 -46.20 23.13
C PHE A 291 12.72 -47.57 23.27
N SER A 292 11.95 -48.65 23.20
CA SER A 292 12.47 -50.03 23.30
C SER A 292 12.72 -50.69 21.95
N ASN A 293 12.06 -50.20 20.89
CA ASN A 293 12.17 -50.70 19.52
C ASN A 293 12.48 -49.54 18.57
N ALA A 294 13.33 -49.79 17.58
CA ALA A 294 13.65 -48.82 16.53
C ALA A 294 14.06 -49.53 15.23
N ARG A 295 13.98 -48.80 14.11
CA ARG A 295 14.51 -49.21 12.81
C ARG A 295 15.33 -48.10 12.18
N GLY A 296 16.18 -48.47 11.22
CA GLY A 296 17.02 -47.55 10.46
C GLY A 296 18.47 -48.02 10.44
N ILE A 297 19.29 -47.37 9.61
CA ILE A 297 20.70 -47.74 9.49
C ILE A 297 21.49 -47.53 10.79
N TYR A 298 21.04 -46.62 11.66
CA TYR A 298 21.65 -46.33 12.96
C TYR A 298 20.84 -46.86 14.15
N SER A 299 19.82 -47.71 13.95
CA SER A 299 19.13 -48.34 15.09
C SER A 299 19.92 -49.53 15.65
N GLY A 300 20.12 -49.56 16.95
CA GLY A 300 20.72 -50.65 17.73
C GLY A 300 19.68 -51.45 18.54
N THR A 301 20.16 -52.40 19.34
CA THR A 301 19.32 -53.16 20.28
C THR A 301 18.65 -52.27 21.32
N ALA A 302 17.44 -52.64 21.78
CA ALA A 302 16.68 -51.93 22.81
C ALA A 302 16.41 -50.43 22.49
N GLY A 303 16.26 -50.08 21.21
CA GLY A 303 16.00 -48.69 20.78
C GLY A 303 17.21 -47.76 20.88
N ALA A 304 18.43 -48.29 20.96
CA ALA A 304 19.65 -47.49 20.98
C ALA A 304 19.94 -46.84 19.61
N ILE A 305 20.71 -45.73 19.61
CA ILE A 305 21.39 -45.26 18.40
C ILE A 305 22.77 -45.91 18.35
N ASP A 306 23.07 -46.66 17.29
CA ASP A 306 24.33 -47.40 17.13
C ASP A 306 25.15 -46.81 15.98
N LEU A 307 26.14 -45.98 16.34
CA LEU A 307 27.10 -45.38 15.42
C LEU A 307 28.41 -46.19 15.31
N SER A 308 28.47 -47.40 15.89
CA SER A 308 29.62 -48.30 15.74
C SER A 308 29.61 -49.06 14.40
N LYS A 309 28.48 -49.01 13.69
CA LYS A 309 28.32 -49.61 12.36
C LYS A 309 29.15 -48.83 11.35
N GLY A 310 30.07 -49.48 10.63
CA GLY A 310 31.09 -48.85 9.77
C GLY A 310 30.64 -48.00 8.56
N ASN A 311 29.36 -47.60 8.48
CA ASN A 311 28.77 -46.80 7.40
C ASN A 311 28.11 -45.50 7.92
N VAL A 312 28.63 -44.91 9.00
CA VAL A 312 28.13 -43.62 9.50
C VAL A 312 28.64 -42.50 8.61
N THR A 313 27.73 -41.70 8.07
CA THR A 313 28.08 -40.50 7.31
C THR A 313 28.24 -39.34 8.28
N PRO A 314 29.37 -38.61 8.30
CA PRO A 314 29.52 -37.43 9.14
C PRO A 314 28.59 -36.28 8.68
N GLY A 315 28.33 -35.34 9.57
CA GLY A 315 27.62 -34.10 9.28
C GLY A 315 26.53 -33.75 10.28
N ALA A 316 25.71 -32.76 9.92
CA ALA A 316 24.58 -32.32 10.72
C ALA A 316 23.38 -33.26 10.53
N TYR A 317 22.76 -33.67 11.62
CA TYR A 317 21.53 -34.46 11.64
C TYR A 317 20.44 -33.69 12.37
N ARG A 318 19.18 -34.00 12.06
CA ARG A 318 18.03 -33.41 12.73
C ARG A 318 17.18 -34.49 13.38
N LEU A 319 17.01 -34.35 14.69
CA LEU A 319 15.97 -34.99 15.45
C LEU A 319 14.62 -34.37 15.09
N GLU A 320 13.60 -35.19 14.89
CA GLU A 320 12.21 -34.76 14.75
C GLU A 320 11.33 -35.66 15.62
N ALA A 321 10.57 -35.06 16.54
CA ALA A 321 9.62 -35.79 17.37
C ALA A 321 8.31 -35.03 17.52
N SER A 322 7.20 -35.76 17.45
CA SER A 322 5.86 -35.22 17.70
C SER A 322 5.21 -35.97 18.85
N PHE A 323 4.44 -35.25 19.66
CA PHE A 323 3.54 -35.84 20.63
C PHE A 323 2.11 -35.43 20.31
N VAL A 324 1.20 -36.40 20.23
CA VAL A 324 -0.23 -36.16 19.98
C VAL A 324 -1.02 -36.67 21.18
N LYS A 325 -1.75 -35.78 21.84
CA LYS A 325 -2.66 -36.12 22.94
C LYS A 325 -3.89 -36.86 22.41
N SER A 326 -4.55 -37.62 23.27
CA SER A 326 -5.89 -38.16 23.01
C SER A 326 -6.94 -37.08 22.69
N SER A 327 -6.73 -35.82 23.11
CA SER A 327 -7.56 -34.66 22.76
C SER A 327 -7.36 -34.15 21.33
N GLY A 328 -6.38 -34.66 20.58
CA GLY A 328 -6.08 -34.25 19.20
C GLY A 328 -5.07 -33.11 19.06
N CYS A 329 -4.71 -32.42 20.15
CA CYS A 329 -3.63 -31.42 20.09
C CYS A 329 -2.26 -32.10 19.98
N SER A 330 -1.36 -31.49 19.21
CA SER A 330 -0.01 -32.00 18.99
C SER A 330 1.07 -30.98 19.32
N SER A 331 2.22 -31.48 19.76
CA SER A 331 3.46 -30.72 19.92
C SER A 331 4.52 -31.33 19.00
N PHE A 332 5.38 -30.49 18.43
CA PHE A 332 6.49 -30.92 17.59
C PHE A 332 7.78 -30.28 18.07
N VAL A 333 8.85 -31.07 18.11
CA VAL A 333 10.19 -30.60 18.40
C VAL A 333 11.14 -31.07 17.31
N ALA A 334 11.99 -30.15 16.85
CA ALA A 334 13.10 -30.47 15.97
C ALA A 334 14.41 -29.92 16.55
N LYS A 335 15.44 -30.75 16.63
CA LYS A 335 16.75 -30.39 17.21
C LYS A 335 17.87 -30.87 16.31
N ASN A 336 18.79 -29.98 15.97
CA ASN A 336 19.98 -30.35 15.20
C ASN A 336 21.10 -30.81 16.14
N PHE A 337 21.82 -31.84 15.73
CA PHE A 337 23.03 -32.33 16.39
C PHE A 337 24.04 -32.75 15.30
N TYR A 338 25.29 -32.99 15.69
CA TYR A 338 26.36 -33.31 14.76
C TYR A 338 26.99 -34.67 15.04
N ILE A 339 27.35 -35.35 13.95
CA ILE A 339 28.23 -36.52 13.95
C ILE A 339 29.56 -36.06 13.30
N PRO A 340 30.60 -35.72 14.08
CA PRO A 340 31.82 -35.12 13.55
C PRO A 340 32.80 -36.13 12.93
N LEU A 341 33.63 -35.66 12.01
CA LEU A 341 34.85 -36.34 11.54
C LEU A 341 35.97 -36.26 12.58
N ALA A 342 37.07 -36.97 12.39
CA ALA A 342 38.19 -36.91 13.34
C ALA A 342 38.90 -35.55 13.29
N TRP A 343 39.21 -35.08 12.07
CA TRP A 343 39.79 -33.76 11.78
C TRP A 343 38.95 -33.09 10.69
N ASP A 344 38.32 -31.96 10.99
CA ASP A 344 37.48 -31.20 10.05
C ASP A 344 37.35 -29.75 10.50
N LEU A 345 37.68 -28.81 9.61
CA LEU A 345 37.74 -27.38 9.89
C LEU A 345 36.98 -26.63 8.80
N SER A 346 36.03 -25.78 9.20
CA SER A 346 35.18 -25.07 8.24
C SER A 346 35.26 -23.56 8.39
N ILE A 347 34.91 -22.83 7.32
CA ILE A 347 34.52 -21.43 7.44
C ILE A 347 33.02 -21.38 7.69
N SER A 348 32.60 -21.03 8.90
CA SER A 348 31.19 -21.08 9.28
C SER A 348 30.40 -19.85 8.84
N LYS A 349 31.03 -18.67 8.82
CA LYS A 349 30.34 -17.41 8.47
C LYS A 349 31.28 -16.30 8.01
N ILE A 350 30.82 -15.47 7.06
CA ILE A 350 31.41 -14.15 6.75
C ILE A 350 30.78 -13.10 7.66
N ILE A 351 31.61 -12.36 8.40
CA ILE A 351 31.19 -11.28 9.31
C ILE A 351 31.31 -9.92 8.63
N GLY A 352 32.41 -9.69 7.92
CA GLY A 352 32.69 -8.47 7.18
C GLY A 352 33.44 -8.79 5.88
N PRO A 353 33.22 -8.06 4.77
CA PRO A 353 32.31 -6.92 4.64
C PRO A 353 30.83 -7.34 4.70
N ALA A 354 29.95 -6.42 5.07
CA ALA A 354 28.49 -6.61 5.03
C ALA A 354 28.01 -6.66 3.57
N SER A 355 27.00 -7.49 3.30
CA SER A 355 26.57 -7.74 1.93
C SER A 355 25.70 -6.63 1.37
N ASN A 356 25.86 -6.34 0.08
CA ASN A 356 24.92 -5.52 -0.69
C ASN A 356 23.69 -6.32 -1.19
N GLN A 357 23.60 -7.60 -0.84
CA GLN A 357 22.46 -8.46 -1.16
C GLN A 357 21.48 -8.55 0.02
N SER A 358 20.29 -9.10 -0.25
CA SER A 358 19.27 -9.34 0.77
C SER A 358 19.81 -10.20 1.92
N PRO A 359 19.48 -9.89 3.20
CA PRO A 359 18.57 -8.84 3.66
C PRO A 359 19.24 -7.50 3.98
N GLN A 360 20.57 -7.39 3.89
CA GLN A 360 21.30 -6.23 4.41
C GLN A 360 21.33 -5.04 3.44
N PHE A 361 21.47 -5.29 2.13
CA PHE A 361 21.60 -4.25 1.09
C PHE A 361 22.58 -3.12 1.46
N TYR A 362 23.64 -3.47 2.20
CA TYR A 362 24.57 -2.52 2.77
C TYR A 362 25.53 -1.99 1.69
N LYS A 363 25.86 -0.70 1.79
CA LYS A 363 26.77 -0.03 0.86
C LYS A 363 27.79 0.80 1.65
N TYR A 364 29.04 0.75 1.20
CA TYR A 364 30.16 1.44 1.83
C TYR A 364 30.49 2.74 1.09
N PRO A 365 30.82 3.84 1.79
CA PRO A 365 31.36 5.03 1.16
C PRO A 365 32.77 4.78 0.61
N ARG A 366 33.11 5.37 -0.54
CA ARG A 366 34.46 5.26 -1.11
C ARG A 366 35.52 5.83 -0.17
N GLY A 367 36.69 5.21 -0.15
CA GLY A 367 37.85 5.67 0.63
C GLY A 367 37.78 5.41 2.14
N VAL A 368 36.68 4.87 2.65
CA VAL A 368 36.55 4.50 4.07
C VAL A 368 37.06 3.07 4.29
N PRO A 369 37.86 2.80 5.34
CA PRO A 369 38.31 1.46 5.68
C PRO A 369 37.13 0.51 5.97
N ILE A 370 37.13 -0.64 5.31
CA ILE A 370 36.14 -1.72 5.42
C ILE A 370 36.79 -2.88 6.19
N GLN A 371 36.20 -3.24 7.32
CA GLN A 371 36.68 -4.35 8.13
C GLN A 371 36.39 -5.70 7.46
N LEU A 372 37.41 -6.55 7.41
CA LEU A 372 37.36 -7.90 6.88
C LEU A 372 37.37 -8.90 8.03
N SER A 373 36.35 -9.75 8.11
CA SER A 373 36.31 -10.80 9.13
C SER A 373 35.46 -11.99 8.72
N ALA A 374 35.93 -13.18 9.07
CA ALA A 374 35.18 -14.43 8.96
C ALA A 374 35.35 -15.27 10.24
N ARG A 375 34.44 -16.21 10.44
CA ARG A 375 34.48 -17.20 11.53
C ARG A 375 34.92 -18.54 10.95
N MET A 376 35.90 -19.15 11.60
CA MET A 376 36.33 -20.52 11.36
C MET A 376 35.89 -21.38 12.53
N GLN A 377 35.39 -22.58 12.25
CA GLN A 377 34.83 -23.48 13.25
C GLN A 377 35.50 -24.84 13.17
N ASN A 378 35.90 -25.39 14.32
CA ASN A 378 36.26 -26.80 14.39
C ASN A 378 34.99 -27.64 14.38
N VAL A 379 34.78 -28.40 13.31
CA VAL A 379 33.64 -29.32 13.16
C VAL A 379 34.07 -30.80 13.32
N GLY A 380 35.37 -31.03 13.55
CA GLY A 380 35.96 -32.33 13.85
C GLY A 380 36.05 -32.61 15.35
N GLN A 381 36.32 -33.87 15.69
CA GLN A 381 36.39 -34.40 17.05
C GLN A 381 37.65 -33.95 17.80
N TYR A 382 38.78 -33.80 17.08
CA TYR A 382 40.04 -33.43 17.70
C TYR A 382 40.25 -31.93 17.76
N ALA A 383 40.94 -31.48 18.80
CA ALA A 383 41.20 -30.06 19.02
C ALA A 383 42.15 -29.48 17.97
N VAL A 384 41.76 -28.37 17.34
CA VAL A 384 42.58 -27.67 16.34
C VAL A 384 43.51 -26.71 17.04
N THR A 385 44.81 -27.01 17.10
CA THR A 385 45.82 -26.16 17.77
C THR A 385 46.57 -25.24 16.82
N ALA A 386 46.49 -25.48 15.51
CA ALA A 386 47.06 -24.60 14.48
C ALA A 386 46.24 -24.64 13.19
N ALA A 387 45.91 -23.47 12.66
CA ALA A 387 45.17 -23.29 11.40
C ALA A 387 45.53 -21.97 10.73
N ARG A 388 45.17 -21.81 9.46
CA ARG A 388 45.38 -20.58 8.69
C ARG A 388 44.12 -20.20 7.95
N MET A 389 43.81 -18.90 7.90
CA MET A 389 42.68 -18.37 7.15
C MET A 389 43.15 -17.31 6.15
N TYR A 390 42.51 -17.25 5.00
CA TYR A 390 42.83 -16.33 3.91
C TYR A 390 41.61 -15.48 3.55
N CYS A 391 41.86 -14.29 3.03
CA CYS A 391 40.83 -13.41 2.47
C CYS A 391 41.28 -12.89 1.11
N GLU A 392 40.43 -12.98 0.10
CA GLU A 392 40.64 -12.40 -1.22
C GLU A 392 39.48 -11.49 -1.61
N ILE A 393 39.77 -10.33 -2.20
CA ILE A 393 38.79 -9.44 -2.81
C ILE A 393 39.09 -9.23 -4.28
N LYS A 394 38.06 -9.36 -5.11
CA LYS A 394 38.07 -8.99 -6.53
C LYS A 394 37.27 -7.71 -6.77
N ASN A 395 37.80 -6.84 -7.62
CA ASN A 395 37.14 -5.61 -8.06
C ASN A 395 35.99 -5.88 -9.05
N PRO A 396 35.19 -4.86 -9.44
CA PRO A 396 34.09 -5.03 -10.38
C PRO A 396 34.49 -5.59 -11.76
N SER A 397 35.77 -5.51 -12.14
CA SER A 397 36.30 -6.12 -13.37
C SER A 397 36.78 -7.57 -13.20
N GLY A 398 36.64 -8.14 -12.01
CA GLY A 398 37.04 -9.52 -11.69
C GLY A 398 38.52 -9.71 -11.35
N GLN A 399 39.29 -8.62 -11.22
CA GLN A 399 40.72 -8.69 -10.87
C GLN A 399 40.90 -8.76 -9.36
N VAL A 400 41.82 -9.59 -8.88
CA VAL A 400 42.19 -9.65 -7.46
C VAL A 400 42.90 -8.37 -7.08
N VAL A 401 42.35 -7.64 -6.10
CA VAL A 401 42.87 -6.36 -5.60
C VAL A 401 43.27 -6.42 -4.12
N TYR A 402 42.96 -7.51 -3.43
CA TYR A 402 43.34 -7.77 -2.05
C TYR A 402 43.54 -9.26 -1.85
N LEU A 403 44.63 -9.64 -1.17
CA LEU A 403 44.88 -10.99 -0.69
C LEU A 403 45.65 -10.89 0.62
N ASP A 404 45.12 -11.51 1.67
CA ASP A 404 45.72 -11.49 3.01
C ASP A 404 45.51 -12.82 3.74
N THR A 405 46.27 -13.05 4.81
CA THR A 405 46.32 -14.33 5.53
C THR A 405 46.58 -14.12 7.02
N VAL A 406 45.83 -14.82 7.87
CA VAL A 406 46.00 -14.85 9.32
C VAL A 406 46.28 -16.27 9.80
N ASN A 407 47.17 -16.41 10.80
CA ASN A 407 47.56 -17.71 11.36
C ASN A 407 47.05 -17.85 12.79
N TYR A 408 46.24 -18.87 13.03
CA TYR A 408 45.80 -19.26 14.35
C TYR A 408 46.76 -20.28 14.97
N SER A 409 47.16 -20.05 16.23
CA SER A 409 47.87 -21.04 17.05
C SER A 409 47.47 -20.90 18.51
N SER A 410 47.14 -22.01 19.17
CA SER A 410 46.75 -22.03 20.58
C SER A 410 47.11 -23.37 21.24
N ALA A 411 47.63 -23.31 22.47
CA ALA A 411 47.94 -24.50 23.26
C ALA A 411 46.68 -25.27 23.71
N SER A 412 45.57 -24.58 23.97
CA SER A 412 44.29 -25.19 24.33
C SER A 412 43.53 -25.75 23.13
N GLY A 413 43.81 -25.22 21.93
CA GLY A 413 43.12 -25.55 20.69
C GLY A 413 41.65 -25.11 20.64
N LEU A 414 41.03 -25.18 19.46
CA LEU A 414 39.58 -25.07 19.29
C LEU A 414 38.99 -26.46 19.53
N LEU A 415 38.11 -26.62 20.52
CA LEU A 415 37.38 -27.86 20.74
C LEU A 415 36.28 -28.01 19.69
N THR A 416 35.69 -29.20 19.58
CA THR A 416 34.60 -29.45 18.64
C THR A 416 33.44 -28.50 18.88
N GLY A 417 33.03 -27.78 17.84
CA GLY A 417 31.98 -26.77 17.87
C GLY A 417 32.49 -25.36 18.19
N ASP A 418 33.71 -25.20 18.69
CA ASP A 418 34.29 -23.88 18.96
C ASP A 418 34.53 -23.12 17.66
N GLU A 419 34.19 -21.83 17.69
CA GLU A 419 34.44 -20.89 16.61
C GLU A 419 35.46 -19.84 17.03
N ILE A 420 36.30 -19.42 16.09
CA ILE A 420 37.16 -18.26 16.24
C ILE A 420 37.02 -17.31 15.05
N GLY A 421 37.01 -16.02 15.35
CA GLY A 421 37.06 -14.97 14.36
C GLY A 421 38.47 -14.67 13.90
N SER A 422 38.64 -14.27 12.64
CA SER A 422 39.91 -13.68 12.21
C SER A 422 40.28 -12.43 13.02
N ASP A 423 39.30 -11.68 13.53
CA ASP A 423 39.47 -10.56 14.46
C ASP A 423 39.91 -10.98 15.88
N GLY A 424 39.72 -12.25 16.25
CA GLY A 424 40.21 -12.83 17.51
C GLY A 424 41.58 -13.52 17.36
N ILE A 425 42.13 -13.56 16.16
CA ILE A 425 43.50 -14.04 15.88
C ILE A 425 44.42 -12.82 15.90
N ASP A 426 45.58 -12.93 16.56
CA ASP A 426 46.54 -11.83 16.65
C ASP A 426 46.93 -11.31 15.24
N GLY A 427 46.87 -10.00 15.06
CA GLY A 427 47.07 -9.31 13.78
C GLY A 427 45.83 -9.09 12.91
N GLY A 428 44.86 -10.02 12.91
CA GLY A 428 43.65 -9.93 12.07
C GLY A 428 43.90 -9.70 10.57
N PHE A 429 42.81 -9.59 9.79
CA PHE A 429 42.94 -9.12 8.39
C PHE A 429 43.06 -7.60 8.37
N VAL A 430 43.91 -7.07 7.49
CA VAL A 430 44.01 -5.62 7.28
C VAL A 430 42.71 -5.08 6.66
N ASN A 431 42.28 -3.89 7.06
CA ASN A 431 41.08 -3.28 6.48
C ASN A 431 41.27 -3.00 4.98
N PHE A 432 40.24 -3.27 4.19
CA PHE A 432 40.22 -2.94 2.76
C PHE A 432 39.70 -1.52 2.54
N SER A 433 40.32 -0.74 1.67
CA SER A 433 39.80 0.56 1.25
C SER A 433 40.04 0.78 -0.24
N THR A 434 39.13 1.49 -0.90
CA THR A 434 39.19 1.72 -2.35
C THR A 434 38.50 3.02 -2.73
N LEU A 435 39.03 3.69 -3.74
CA LEU A 435 38.39 4.84 -4.38
C LEU A 435 37.51 4.42 -5.56
N GLN A 436 37.60 3.18 -6.04
CA GLN A 436 36.77 2.70 -7.14
C GLN A 436 35.39 2.26 -6.61
N VAL A 437 34.32 2.89 -7.10
CA VAL A 437 32.94 2.49 -6.80
C VAL A 437 32.55 1.24 -7.60
N GLY A 438 31.56 0.50 -7.11
CA GLY A 438 31.00 -0.68 -7.75
C GLY A 438 30.86 -1.88 -6.82
N VAL A 439 30.50 -3.02 -7.39
CA VAL A 439 30.28 -4.27 -6.67
C VAL A 439 31.55 -5.11 -6.65
N TYR A 440 32.04 -5.42 -5.46
CA TYR A 440 33.21 -6.23 -5.20
C TYR A 440 32.80 -7.64 -4.79
N GLN A 441 33.66 -8.63 -5.05
CA GLN A 441 33.49 -10.01 -4.60
C GLN A 441 34.52 -10.33 -3.53
N VAL A 442 34.11 -10.98 -2.44
CA VAL A 442 35.01 -11.46 -1.38
C VAL A 442 34.90 -12.97 -1.21
N ARG A 443 36.02 -13.61 -0.91
CA ARG A 443 36.08 -15.01 -0.49
C ARG A 443 37.06 -15.22 0.66
N TYR A 444 36.71 -16.16 1.53
CA TYR A 444 37.50 -16.61 2.66
C TYR A 444 37.69 -18.11 2.59
N TRP A 445 38.87 -18.61 2.92
CA TRP A 445 39.12 -20.05 3.09
C TRP A 445 40.09 -20.35 4.21
N CYS A 446 40.15 -21.59 4.69
CA CYS A 446 41.07 -22.03 5.74
C CYS A 446 41.79 -23.36 5.47
N ASP A 447 43.00 -23.46 6.01
CA ASP A 447 43.82 -24.66 6.02
C ASP A 447 44.05 -25.13 7.47
N LEU A 448 43.82 -26.41 7.74
CA LEU A 448 44.21 -27.06 8.99
C LEU A 448 45.73 -27.35 8.96
N LEU A 449 46.46 -26.98 10.03
CA LEU A 449 47.92 -27.11 10.06
C LEU A 449 48.44 -28.18 11.02
N ASN A 450 47.65 -28.56 12.04
CA ASN A 450 48.05 -29.57 13.04
C ASN A 450 47.47 -30.97 12.80
N GLY A 451 46.82 -31.19 11.65
CA GLY A 451 46.21 -32.46 11.26
C GLY A 451 45.88 -32.48 9.76
N SER A 452 45.20 -33.54 9.30
CA SER A 452 44.74 -33.65 7.92
C SER A 452 43.24 -33.45 7.86
N ASP A 453 42.79 -32.34 7.31
CA ASP A 453 41.37 -32.04 7.13
C ASP A 453 40.72 -33.07 6.20
N GLN A 454 39.66 -33.71 6.68
CA GLN A 454 38.99 -34.80 5.98
C GLN A 454 37.83 -34.30 5.10
N GLN A 455 37.46 -33.01 5.15
CA GLN A 455 36.33 -32.46 4.38
C GLN A 455 36.57 -31.03 3.85
N LEU A 456 37.50 -30.91 2.90
CA LEU A 456 37.90 -29.63 2.28
C LEU A 456 36.77 -28.77 1.64
N SER A 457 35.58 -29.32 1.40
CA SER A 457 34.48 -28.62 0.75
C SER A 457 33.81 -27.56 1.63
N ASN A 458 33.97 -27.64 2.96
CA ASN A 458 33.41 -26.69 3.92
C ASN A 458 34.43 -25.61 4.36
N ASN A 459 35.67 -25.69 3.88
CA ASN A 459 36.77 -24.79 4.24
C ASN A 459 36.72 -23.44 3.54
N GLN A 460 35.69 -23.16 2.72
CA GLN A 460 35.59 -21.91 1.95
C GLN A 460 34.18 -21.34 1.98
N LEU A 461 34.09 -20.03 2.23
CA LEU A 461 32.89 -19.23 1.92
C LEU A 461 33.26 -18.07 0.99
N PRO A 462 32.45 -17.77 -0.04
CA PRO A 462 31.31 -18.57 -0.51
C PRO A 462 31.74 -19.94 -1.02
N ALA A 463 30.81 -20.90 -1.04
CA ALA A 463 31.01 -22.18 -1.71
C ALA A 463 31.44 -21.97 -3.18
N ALA A 464 32.15 -22.93 -3.78
CA ALA A 464 32.84 -22.79 -5.08
C ALA A 464 31.97 -22.24 -6.25
N ASN A 465 30.65 -22.37 -6.19
CA ASN A 465 29.70 -21.89 -7.21
C ASN A 465 28.82 -20.72 -6.73
N SER A 466 29.21 -20.05 -5.66
CA SER A 466 28.48 -18.91 -5.08
C SER A 466 29.40 -17.69 -4.99
N THR A 467 28.80 -16.52 -4.87
CA THR A 467 29.52 -15.25 -4.71
C THR A 467 28.97 -14.51 -3.51
N TYR A 468 29.85 -13.88 -2.74
CA TYR A 468 29.49 -12.93 -1.72
C TYR A 468 29.97 -11.58 -2.20
N THR A 469 29.03 -10.63 -2.26
CA THR A 469 29.28 -9.32 -2.81
C THR A 469 29.01 -8.22 -1.80
N PHE A 470 29.77 -7.13 -1.91
CA PHE A 470 29.57 -5.88 -1.20
C PHE A 470 29.75 -4.72 -2.18
N GLU A 471 29.15 -3.57 -1.90
CA GLU A 471 29.13 -2.43 -2.81
C GLU A 471 29.81 -1.22 -2.19
N VAL A 472 30.64 -0.53 -2.98
CA VAL A 472 31.21 0.78 -2.65
C VAL A 472 30.53 1.83 -3.53
N GLN A 473 30.03 2.92 -2.93
CA GLN A 473 29.22 3.92 -3.62
C GLN A 473 29.64 5.37 -3.27
N TYR A 474 29.23 6.32 -4.10
CA TYR A 474 29.35 7.76 -3.81
C TYR A 474 28.38 8.20 -2.69
N ASP A 475 28.76 9.26 -1.97
CA ASP A 475 27.94 9.80 -0.88
C ASP A 475 26.68 10.48 -1.43
N THR A 476 26.86 11.43 -2.36
CA THR A 476 25.80 12.08 -3.13
C THR A 476 25.89 11.66 -4.58
N GLU A 477 24.78 11.15 -5.12
CA GLU A 477 24.66 10.73 -6.52
C GLU A 477 23.18 10.66 -6.91
N LEU A 478 22.71 11.64 -7.67
CA LEU A 478 21.37 11.69 -8.23
C LEU A 478 21.40 11.42 -9.72
N SER A 479 20.24 11.08 -10.27
CA SER A 479 20.10 10.91 -11.72
C SER A 479 18.69 11.30 -12.16
N VAL A 480 18.60 11.85 -13.37
CA VAL A 480 17.31 11.98 -14.05
C VAL A 480 16.95 10.62 -14.63
N ASP A 481 16.08 9.88 -13.93
CA ASP A 481 15.75 8.49 -14.25
C ASP A 481 14.85 8.39 -15.49
N ALA A 482 13.76 9.18 -15.53
CA ALA A 482 12.80 9.09 -16.63
C ALA A 482 11.90 10.32 -16.75
N PHE A 483 11.48 10.65 -17.97
CA PHE A 483 10.28 11.45 -18.18
C PHE A 483 9.04 10.55 -18.07
N ILE A 484 8.17 10.84 -17.11
CA ILE A 484 6.89 10.15 -16.93
C ILE A 484 5.83 10.75 -17.84
N ARG A 485 5.88 12.08 -18.05
CA ARG A 485 4.99 12.80 -18.95
C ARG A 485 5.66 14.11 -19.41
N PRO A 486 5.59 14.47 -20.70
CA PRO A 486 5.38 13.55 -21.82
C PRO A 486 6.51 12.51 -21.89
N THR A 487 6.30 11.40 -22.61
CA THR A 487 7.36 10.46 -22.98
C THR A 487 7.70 10.65 -24.46
N SER A 488 8.80 10.04 -24.96
CA SER A 488 9.13 10.09 -26.39
C SER A 488 8.05 9.48 -27.30
N GLY A 489 7.20 8.61 -26.75
CA GLY A 489 6.05 8.02 -27.44
C GLY A 489 4.72 8.76 -27.22
N SER A 490 4.71 9.91 -26.53
CA SER A 490 3.49 10.67 -26.29
C SER A 490 2.86 11.16 -27.60
N THR A 491 1.58 10.84 -27.79
CA THR A 491 0.76 11.29 -28.94
C THR A 491 -0.31 12.30 -28.55
N ASP A 492 -0.38 12.68 -27.27
CA ASP A 492 -1.41 13.55 -26.69
C ASP A 492 -0.93 14.98 -26.40
N VAL A 493 0.18 15.40 -27.03
CA VAL A 493 0.74 16.75 -26.95
C VAL A 493 0.38 17.52 -28.21
N TYR A 494 -0.43 18.57 -28.06
CA TYR A 494 -0.92 19.38 -29.18
C TYR A 494 -0.57 20.85 -29.00
N VAL A 495 -0.40 21.55 -30.11
CA VAL A 495 -0.20 23.01 -30.11
C VAL A 495 -1.36 23.71 -29.39
N GLY A 496 -1.07 24.79 -28.64
CA GLY A 496 -2.07 25.56 -27.90
C GLY A 496 -2.66 24.87 -26.66
N ARG A 497 -2.33 23.59 -26.40
CA ARG A 497 -2.86 22.83 -25.26
C ARG A 497 -1.83 22.70 -24.14
N PRO A 498 -2.12 23.12 -22.90
CA PRO A 498 -1.18 23.00 -21.79
C PRO A 498 -0.93 21.54 -21.41
N ILE A 499 0.35 21.20 -21.19
CA ILE A 499 0.80 19.93 -20.62
C ILE A 499 1.62 20.19 -19.36
N GLN A 500 1.46 19.33 -18.36
CA GLN A 500 2.26 19.36 -17.12
C GLN A 500 3.32 18.27 -17.19
N PRO A 501 4.60 18.63 -17.30
CA PRO A 501 5.66 17.64 -17.30
C PRO A 501 5.84 17.00 -15.91
N ILE A 502 6.13 15.71 -15.91
CA ILE A 502 6.41 14.92 -14.72
C ILE A 502 7.68 14.12 -14.99
N ILE A 503 8.68 14.29 -14.14
CA ILE A 503 10.01 13.66 -14.28
C ILE A 503 10.29 12.86 -13.02
N ARG A 504 10.87 11.67 -13.17
CA ARG A 504 11.35 10.86 -12.07
C ARG A 504 12.84 11.12 -11.85
N ILE A 505 13.18 11.41 -10.61
CA ILE A 505 14.56 11.56 -10.13
C ILE A 505 14.86 10.41 -9.20
N LYS A 506 16.06 9.84 -9.31
CA LYS A 506 16.51 8.70 -8.51
C LYS A 506 17.79 9.05 -7.76
N ASN A 507 17.85 8.68 -6.49
CA ASN A 507 19.04 8.81 -5.66
C ASN A 507 19.78 7.46 -5.61
N ASN A 508 20.95 7.38 -6.25
CA ASN A 508 21.82 6.20 -6.22
C ASN A 508 22.92 6.31 -5.15
N GLY A 509 23.05 7.46 -4.49
CA GLY A 509 24.01 7.72 -3.40
C GLY A 509 23.62 7.11 -2.06
N LEU A 510 24.43 7.41 -1.04
CA LEU A 510 24.28 6.91 0.33
C LEU A 510 23.51 7.86 1.24
N ALA A 511 23.55 9.15 0.94
CA ALA A 511 22.88 10.20 1.71
C ALA A 511 21.54 10.60 1.10
N ASP A 512 20.62 11.04 1.96
CA ASP A 512 19.43 11.78 1.52
C ASP A 512 19.87 13.14 0.96
N VAL A 513 19.27 13.57 -0.15
CA VAL A 513 19.62 14.84 -0.81
C VAL A 513 18.40 15.75 -0.80
N SER A 514 18.56 16.99 -0.38
CA SER A 514 17.50 17.99 -0.26
C SER A 514 17.83 19.28 -1.01
N ASP A 515 16.82 20.11 -1.24
CA ASP A 515 16.93 21.42 -1.90
C ASP A 515 17.65 21.37 -3.25
N ILE A 516 17.29 20.38 -4.08
CA ILE A 516 18.00 20.07 -5.33
C ILE A 516 17.53 21.06 -6.42
N PRO A 517 18.41 21.97 -6.90
CA PRO A 517 18.08 22.85 -8.00
C PRO A 517 18.02 22.03 -9.29
N ALA A 518 16.96 22.25 -10.08
CA ALA A 518 16.82 21.59 -11.36
C ALA A 518 16.18 22.53 -12.40
N THR A 519 16.60 22.39 -13.65
CA THR A 519 16.12 23.21 -14.76
C THR A 519 15.65 22.32 -15.90
N MET A 520 14.44 22.57 -16.38
CA MET A 520 13.91 21.98 -17.61
C MET A 520 13.99 22.99 -18.75
N VAL A 521 14.52 22.56 -19.89
CA VAL A 521 14.63 23.35 -21.12
C VAL A 521 13.96 22.61 -22.26
N ILE A 522 13.16 23.32 -23.05
CA ILE A 522 12.56 22.79 -24.29
C ILE A 522 13.08 23.59 -25.47
N THR A 523 13.58 22.88 -26.46
CA THR A 523 14.10 23.46 -27.69
C THR A 523 13.34 22.93 -28.91
N ARG A 524 13.25 23.76 -29.94
CA ARG A 524 12.73 23.41 -31.27
C ARG A 524 13.73 23.88 -32.30
N ASN A 525 14.21 22.98 -33.16
CA ASN A 525 15.28 23.26 -34.14
C ASN A 525 16.51 23.95 -33.51
N GLY A 526 16.88 23.55 -32.29
CA GLY A 526 18.00 24.13 -31.53
C GLY A 526 17.72 25.47 -30.85
N ILE A 527 16.53 26.05 -31.01
CA ILE A 527 16.14 27.32 -30.37
C ILE A 527 15.33 27.01 -29.09
N GLU A 528 15.71 27.63 -27.97
CA GLU A 528 14.95 27.55 -26.72
C GLU A 528 13.57 28.20 -26.87
N VAL A 529 12.53 27.44 -26.55
CA VAL A 529 11.13 27.91 -26.58
C VAL A 529 10.47 27.90 -25.20
N TYR A 530 11.09 27.24 -24.22
CA TYR A 530 10.63 27.20 -22.85
C TYR A 530 11.78 26.86 -21.89
N ARG A 531 11.80 27.52 -20.75
CA ARG A 531 12.73 27.27 -19.64
C ARG A 531 12.01 27.41 -18.32
N GLN A 532 12.24 26.45 -17.43
CA GLN A 532 11.67 26.48 -16.10
C GLN A 532 12.65 25.89 -15.09
N SER A 533 12.96 26.67 -14.05
CA SER A 533 13.74 26.20 -12.90
C SER A 533 12.81 25.87 -11.74
N ILE A 534 13.14 24.83 -10.99
CA ILE A 534 12.42 24.32 -9.82
C ILE A 534 13.43 23.88 -8.75
N VAL A 535 12.95 23.72 -7.52
CA VAL A 535 13.71 23.11 -6.42
C VAL A 535 12.97 21.85 -5.98
N ILE A 536 13.66 20.71 -5.96
CA ILE A 536 13.11 19.44 -5.50
C ILE A 536 13.40 19.32 -3.99
N PRO A 537 12.38 19.18 -3.13
CA PRO A 537 12.56 19.25 -1.67
C PRO A 537 13.50 18.19 -1.12
N ASP A 538 13.27 16.92 -1.45
CA ASP A 538 14.08 15.80 -0.99
C ASP A 538 13.95 14.56 -1.89
N VAL A 539 15.04 13.76 -1.92
CA VAL A 539 15.06 12.40 -2.46
C VAL A 539 15.85 11.51 -1.50
N SER A 540 15.15 10.67 -0.75
CA SER A 540 15.79 9.74 0.18
C SER A 540 16.72 8.74 -0.53
N ARG A 541 17.74 8.27 0.18
CA ARG A 541 18.74 7.32 -0.31
C ARG A 541 18.09 6.07 -0.90
N GLY A 542 18.54 5.65 -2.08
CA GLY A 542 18.03 4.48 -2.78
C GLY A 542 16.58 4.59 -3.26
N GLN A 543 15.90 5.74 -3.09
CA GLN A 543 14.52 5.96 -3.52
C GLN A 543 14.47 6.74 -4.84
N SER A 544 13.27 6.82 -5.40
CA SER A 544 12.95 7.69 -6.52
C SER A 544 11.74 8.56 -6.19
N THR A 545 11.75 9.81 -6.63
CA THR A 545 10.62 10.73 -6.49
C THR A 545 10.14 11.20 -7.86
N SER A 546 8.85 11.51 -7.98
CA SER A 546 8.28 12.12 -9.19
C SER A 546 8.06 13.60 -8.95
N VAL A 547 8.69 14.41 -9.79
CA VAL A 547 8.70 15.87 -9.71
C VAL A 547 7.78 16.42 -10.78
N VAL A 548 6.90 17.33 -10.36
CA VAL A 548 5.96 18.01 -11.24
C VAL A 548 6.52 19.37 -11.61
N VAL A 549 6.66 19.62 -12.91
CA VAL A 549 7.13 20.91 -13.43
C VAL A 549 5.92 21.78 -13.80
N PRO A 550 6.01 23.11 -13.66
CA PRO A 550 5.01 24.02 -14.19
C PRO A 550 4.59 23.72 -15.64
N PHE A 551 3.35 24.07 -15.96
CA PHE A 551 2.76 23.79 -17.27
C PHE A 551 3.54 24.47 -18.40
N TRP A 552 3.72 23.74 -19.49
CA TRP A 552 4.15 24.25 -20.79
C TRP A 552 2.98 24.18 -21.79
N THR A 553 2.76 25.26 -22.55
CA THR A 553 1.78 25.29 -23.65
C THR A 553 2.55 25.45 -24.96
N PRO A 554 2.69 24.39 -25.77
CA PRO A 554 3.40 24.48 -27.05
C PRO A 554 2.77 25.52 -27.97
N GLN A 555 3.58 26.36 -28.59
CA GLN A 555 3.09 27.39 -29.53
C GLN A 555 3.22 26.97 -31.00
N GLN A 556 3.96 25.89 -31.27
CA GLN A 556 4.26 25.41 -32.62
C GLN A 556 4.21 23.88 -32.66
N THR A 557 3.95 23.32 -33.84
CA THR A 557 3.91 21.87 -34.08
C THR A 557 5.30 21.31 -34.43
N GLY A 558 5.41 19.98 -34.44
CA GLY A 558 6.61 19.23 -34.81
C GLY A 558 7.47 18.81 -33.62
N SER A 559 8.67 18.31 -33.91
CA SER A 559 9.57 17.76 -32.90
C SER A 559 10.13 18.84 -31.97
N HIS A 560 9.99 18.61 -30.66
CA HIS A 560 10.56 19.41 -29.59
C HIS A 560 11.46 18.52 -28.74
N ARG A 561 12.67 18.99 -28.45
CA ARG A 561 13.59 18.31 -27.53
C ARG A 561 13.42 18.89 -26.14
N ILE A 562 13.01 18.05 -25.20
CA ILE A 562 12.80 18.39 -23.79
C ILE A 562 13.95 17.80 -23.00
N CYS A 563 14.68 18.62 -22.27
CA CYS A 563 15.78 18.19 -21.41
C CYS A 563 15.53 18.64 -19.98
N MET A 564 15.85 17.77 -19.03
CA MET A 564 15.89 18.07 -17.60
C MET A 564 17.34 18.00 -17.14
N TYR A 565 17.74 18.95 -16.31
CA TYR A 565 19.09 19.07 -15.75
C TYR A 565 19.01 19.22 -14.24
N LEU A 566 19.77 18.41 -13.51
CA LEU A 566 20.07 18.61 -12.09
C LEU A 566 21.31 19.51 -11.98
N GLU A 567 21.27 20.49 -11.08
CA GLU A 567 22.32 21.52 -10.93
C GLU A 567 23.06 21.39 -9.60
N LEU A 568 23.23 20.17 -9.08
CA LEU A 568 23.99 19.93 -7.85
C LEU A 568 25.49 20.13 -8.09
N GLN A 569 26.21 20.74 -7.15
CA GLN A 569 27.67 20.89 -7.26
C GLN A 569 28.44 19.66 -6.79
N ASP A 570 27.86 18.89 -5.87
CA ASP A 570 28.52 17.75 -5.21
C ASP A 570 28.14 16.38 -5.82
N ASP A 571 27.45 16.36 -6.95
CA ASP A 571 27.15 15.13 -7.68
C ASP A 571 28.42 14.58 -8.37
N ALA A 572 28.71 13.30 -8.11
CA ALA A 572 29.92 12.65 -8.58
C ALA A 572 29.82 12.16 -10.04
N ILE A 573 28.64 11.83 -10.55
CA ILE A 573 28.43 11.31 -11.92
C ILE A 573 27.62 12.29 -12.77
N ARG A 574 28.29 13.34 -13.22
CA ARG A 574 27.67 14.40 -14.04
C ARG A 574 26.99 13.97 -15.34
N SER A 575 27.29 12.77 -15.85
CA SER A 575 26.71 12.28 -17.11
C SER A 575 25.24 11.88 -17.00
N ASN A 576 24.72 11.59 -15.80
CA ASN A 576 23.32 11.19 -15.59
C ASN A 576 22.46 12.28 -14.89
N ASP A 577 23.07 13.43 -14.57
CA ASP A 577 22.41 14.66 -14.13
C ASP A 577 21.42 15.22 -15.17
N SER A 578 21.45 14.71 -16.39
CA SER A 578 20.54 15.16 -17.44
C SER A 578 19.96 14.02 -18.25
N LEU A 579 18.71 14.21 -18.65
CA LEU A 579 18.04 13.35 -19.61
C LEU A 579 17.29 14.23 -20.60
N CYS A 580 17.32 13.84 -21.87
CA CYS A 580 16.54 14.49 -22.92
C CYS A 580 15.64 13.48 -23.63
N ILE A 581 14.45 13.93 -24.02
CA ILE A 581 13.54 13.21 -24.90
C ILE A 581 13.14 14.11 -26.07
N ASP A 582 12.81 13.50 -27.20
CA ASP A 582 12.18 14.18 -28.32
C ASP A 582 10.69 13.84 -28.33
N VAL A 583 9.84 14.87 -28.40
CA VAL A 583 8.38 14.74 -28.39
C VAL A 583 7.82 15.44 -29.62
N ASN A 584 6.95 14.74 -30.37
CA ASN A 584 6.27 15.34 -31.51
C ASN A 584 5.00 16.05 -31.06
N VAL A 585 4.97 17.37 -31.18
CA VAL A 585 3.76 18.17 -30.92
C VAL A 585 2.84 18.11 -32.13
N GLY A 586 1.66 17.52 -31.94
CA GLY A 586 0.63 17.36 -32.97
C GLY A 586 -0.11 18.65 -33.31
N GLU A 587 -0.77 18.63 -34.46
CA GLU A 587 -1.64 19.72 -34.92
C GLU A 587 -2.98 19.73 -34.17
N SER A 588 -3.51 20.93 -33.90
CA SER A 588 -4.90 21.11 -33.45
C SER A 588 -5.87 21.05 -34.63
N LEU A 589 -7.14 20.75 -34.36
CA LEU A 589 -8.15 20.57 -35.40
C LEU A 589 -8.32 21.82 -36.29
N SER A 590 -8.46 21.59 -37.60
CA SER A 590 -8.72 22.64 -38.59
C SER A 590 -9.32 22.05 -39.87
N GLY A 591 -10.26 22.76 -40.48
CA GLY A 591 -10.96 22.36 -41.69
C GLY A 591 -12.18 21.46 -41.44
N THR A 592 -12.54 20.67 -42.44
CA THR A 592 -13.74 19.84 -42.42
C THR A 592 -13.44 18.41 -41.97
N TYR A 593 -14.27 17.91 -41.06
CA TYR A 593 -14.30 16.54 -40.55
C TYR A 593 -15.70 15.96 -40.73
N THR A 594 -15.81 14.65 -40.93
CA THR A 594 -17.10 13.96 -40.91
C THR A 594 -17.35 13.32 -39.55
N ILE A 595 -18.62 13.20 -39.17
CA ILE A 595 -19.05 12.42 -38.01
C ILE A 595 -20.03 11.35 -38.51
N GLY A 596 -19.75 10.08 -38.25
CA GLY A 596 -20.61 8.96 -38.62
C GLY A 596 -19.87 7.80 -39.28
N THR A 597 -20.63 6.92 -39.89
CA THR A 597 -20.16 5.63 -40.43
C THR A 597 -19.63 5.73 -41.86
N LEU A 598 -19.99 6.77 -42.62
CA LEU A 598 -19.63 6.91 -44.04
C LEU A 598 -18.11 6.82 -44.31
N ASN A 599 -17.29 7.48 -43.49
CA ASN A 599 -15.84 7.54 -43.65
C ASN A 599 -15.11 6.86 -42.48
N ASN A 600 -15.70 5.83 -41.88
CA ASN A 600 -15.12 5.19 -40.70
C ASN A 600 -13.68 4.69 -40.96
N GLY A 601 -12.79 4.94 -40.00
CA GLY A 601 -11.35 4.65 -40.11
C GLY A 601 -10.51 5.67 -40.88
N GLN A 602 -11.11 6.70 -41.50
CA GLN A 602 -10.37 7.77 -42.16
C GLN A 602 -9.85 8.82 -41.16
N PRO A 603 -8.68 9.46 -41.39
CA PRO A 603 -8.06 10.40 -40.44
C PRO A 603 -8.89 11.63 -40.06
N ARG A 604 -9.86 12.01 -40.90
CA ARG A 604 -10.77 13.15 -40.66
C ARG A 604 -12.22 12.73 -40.39
N ASN A 605 -12.41 11.52 -39.87
CA ASN A 605 -13.73 11.03 -39.47
C ASN A 605 -13.76 10.69 -37.98
N PHE A 606 -14.79 11.16 -37.30
CA PHE A 606 -15.15 10.70 -35.97
C PHE A 606 -16.33 9.75 -36.05
N THR A 607 -16.32 8.67 -35.27
CA THR A 607 -17.43 7.71 -35.28
C THR A 607 -18.68 8.29 -34.60
N THR A 608 -18.49 9.01 -33.50
CA THR A 608 -19.57 9.60 -32.70
C THR A 608 -19.40 11.10 -32.49
N ILE A 609 -20.47 11.77 -32.07
CA ILE A 609 -20.44 13.20 -31.73
C ILE A 609 -19.58 13.41 -30.47
N GLU A 610 -19.66 12.49 -29.50
CA GLU A 610 -18.84 12.52 -28.29
C GLU A 610 -17.35 12.41 -28.57
N ASP A 611 -16.94 11.58 -29.55
CA ASP A 611 -15.55 11.47 -29.97
C ASP A 611 -15.06 12.79 -30.58
N ALA A 612 -15.87 13.42 -31.44
CA ALA A 612 -15.56 14.71 -32.04
C ALA A 612 -15.41 15.81 -30.98
N VAL A 613 -16.30 15.86 -29.98
CA VAL A 613 -16.23 16.83 -28.87
C VAL A 613 -15.06 16.54 -27.94
N THR A 614 -14.75 15.27 -27.69
CA THR A 614 -13.56 14.87 -26.92
C THR A 614 -12.27 15.26 -27.64
N ALA A 615 -12.23 15.14 -28.97
CA ALA A 615 -11.12 15.64 -29.78
C ALA A 615 -11.02 17.16 -29.75
N LEU A 616 -12.13 17.90 -29.80
CA LEU A 616 -12.12 19.37 -29.62
C LEU A 616 -11.44 19.77 -28.31
N TYR A 617 -11.83 19.16 -27.18
CA TYR A 617 -11.20 19.45 -25.89
C TYR A 617 -9.76 18.95 -25.78
N GLY A 618 -9.48 17.78 -26.36
CA GLY A 618 -8.17 17.13 -26.28
C GLY A 618 -7.10 17.78 -27.16
N GLN A 619 -7.47 18.25 -28.35
CA GLN A 619 -6.54 18.78 -29.36
C GLN A 619 -6.62 20.31 -29.49
N GLY A 620 -7.75 20.91 -29.12
CA GLY A 620 -8.06 22.30 -29.45
C GLY A 620 -8.29 22.51 -30.95
N VAL A 621 -8.37 23.77 -31.36
CA VAL A 621 -8.48 24.18 -32.76
C VAL A 621 -7.39 25.18 -33.14
N SER A 622 -6.89 25.07 -34.37
CA SER A 622 -5.91 26.01 -34.95
C SER A 622 -6.48 26.85 -36.09
N GLY A 623 -7.67 26.49 -36.59
CA GLY A 623 -8.42 27.18 -37.63
C GLY A 623 -9.92 26.90 -37.51
N PRO A 624 -10.76 27.42 -38.43
CA PRO A 624 -12.17 27.07 -38.48
C PRO A 624 -12.37 25.55 -38.63
N VAL A 625 -13.24 24.97 -37.80
CA VAL A 625 -13.58 23.54 -37.84
C VAL A 625 -15.04 23.36 -38.25
N THR A 626 -15.28 22.49 -39.22
CA THR A 626 -16.64 22.08 -39.63
C THR A 626 -16.81 20.58 -39.45
N PHE A 627 -17.80 20.17 -38.67
CA PHE A 627 -18.24 18.79 -38.53
C PHE A 627 -19.47 18.54 -39.39
N GLU A 628 -19.33 17.64 -40.37
CA GLU A 628 -20.41 17.20 -41.26
C GLU A 628 -20.97 15.86 -40.80
N LEU A 629 -22.23 15.86 -40.37
CA LEU A 629 -22.92 14.64 -39.95
C LEU A 629 -23.44 13.88 -41.18
N THR A 630 -22.95 12.67 -41.38
CA THR A 630 -23.20 11.84 -42.58
C THR A 630 -24.34 10.86 -42.43
N ASP A 631 -24.73 10.50 -41.21
CA ASP A 631 -25.65 9.42 -40.91
C ASP A 631 -27.05 9.96 -40.63
N ALA A 632 -28.07 9.11 -40.74
CA ALA A 632 -29.45 9.53 -40.52
C ALA A 632 -29.79 9.68 -39.03
N ASN A 633 -29.12 8.92 -38.16
CA ASN A 633 -29.46 8.84 -36.75
C ASN A 633 -28.18 8.83 -35.89
N TYR A 634 -28.17 9.66 -34.86
CA TYR A 634 -27.15 9.70 -33.81
C TYR A 634 -27.82 9.56 -32.46
N THR A 635 -27.16 8.88 -31.53
CA THR A 635 -27.54 8.86 -30.12
C THR A 635 -26.36 9.37 -29.33
N VAL A 636 -26.61 10.34 -28.45
CA VAL A 636 -25.60 11.01 -27.64
C VAL A 636 -26.02 10.98 -26.18
N GLY A 637 -25.07 10.71 -25.28
CA GLY A 637 -25.28 10.83 -23.83
C GLY A 637 -25.88 9.61 -23.13
N ASN A 638 -26.20 9.78 -21.85
CA ASN A 638 -26.67 8.71 -20.96
C ASN A 638 -27.83 9.18 -20.07
N ALA A 639 -28.99 8.53 -20.21
CA ALA A 639 -30.19 8.87 -19.43
C ALA A 639 -30.19 8.34 -17.98
N VAL A 640 -29.23 7.50 -17.59
CA VAL A 640 -29.12 6.96 -16.22
C VAL A 640 -28.28 7.86 -15.32
N ALA A 641 -27.28 8.52 -15.89
CA ALA A 641 -26.41 9.43 -15.15
C ALA A 641 -27.06 10.82 -15.06
N ASN A 642 -26.99 11.46 -13.88
CA ASN A 642 -27.52 12.80 -13.64
C ASN A 642 -26.63 13.89 -14.29
N VAL A 643 -26.51 13.86 -15.62
CA VAL A 643 -25.63 14.69 -16.44
C VAL A 643 -26.36 15.11 -17.73
N PRO A 644 -25.93 16.20 -18.40
CA PRO A 644 -26.44 16.53 -19.72
C PRO A 644 -26.08 15.44 -20.75
N ALA A 645 -26.80 15.40 -21.88
CA ALA A 645 -26.47 14.47 -22.95
C ALA A 645 -25.12 14.81 -23.61
N LEU A 646 -24.83 16.09 -23.82
CA LEU A 646 -23.57 16.60 -24.35
C LEU A 646 -23.14 17.86 -23.61
N ASP A 647 -21.85 17.97 -23.30
CA ASP A 647 -21.32 19.00 -22.41
C ASP A 647 -20.23 19.87 -23.06
N PHE A 648 -20.52 21.17 -23.20
CA PHE A 648 -19.63 22.22 -23.67
C PHE A 648 -19.23 23.23 -22.56
N THR A 649 -19.18 22.79 -21.29
CA THR A 649 -19.03 23.69 -20.14
C THR A 649 -17.60 24.07 -19.71
N SER A 650 -16.68 24.28 -20.65
CA SER A 650 -15.30 24.71 -20.33
C SER A 650 -14.59 25.31 -21.55
N LYS A 651 -13.35 25.75 -21.34
CA LYS A 651 -12.49 26.30 -22.37
C LYS A 651 -12.06 25.22 -23.37
N ILE A 652 -12.32 25.45 -24.64
CA ILE A 652 -11.76 24.70 -25.78
C ILE A 652 -10.61 25.53 -26.34
N ALA A 653 -9.40 24.97 -26.34
CA ALA A 653 -8.20 25.70 -26.74
C ALA A 653 -8.31 26.21 -28.18
N GLY A 654 -8.02 27.50 -28.39
CA GLY A 654 -7.91 28.11 -29.72
C GLY A 654 -9.21 28.54 -30.39
N VAL A 655 -10.40 28.18 -29.86
CA VAL A 655 -11.68 28.61 -30.44
C VAL A 655 -11.87 30.11 -30.24
N SER A 656 -12.27 30.81 -31.30
CA SER A 656 -12.41 32.28 -31.32
C SER A 656 -13.34 32.73 -32.45
N SER A 657 -13.50 34.05 -32.63
CA SER A 657 -14.23 34.62 -33.77
C SER A 657 -13.61 34.29 -35.12
N VAL A 658 -12.34 33.88 -35.15
CA VAL A 658 -11.64 33.41 -36.35
C VAL A 658 -11.70 31.89 -36.45
N ASN A 659 -11.39 31.20 -35.36
CA ASN A 659 -11.37 29.73 -35.31
C ASN A 659 -12.71 29.20 -34.78
N THR A 660 -13.75 29.30 -35.60
CA THR A 660 -15.12 28.91 -35.23
C THR A 660 -15.31 27.39 -35.30
N VAL A 661 -16.28 26.84 -34.55
CA VAL A 661 -16.70 25.44 -34.66
C VAL A 661 -18.12 25.36 -35.21
N THR A 662 -18.34 24.62 -36.28
CA THR A 662 -19.67 24.46 -36.90
C THR A 662 -20.03 22.99 -37.02
N PHE A 663 -21.22 22.62 -36.54
CA PHE A 663 -21.87 21.35 -36.82
C PHE A 663 -22.94 21.58 -37.88
N LYS A 664 -22.92 20.80 -38.96
CA LYS A 664 -23.92 20.85 -40.04
C LYS A 664 -24.16 19.46 -40.64
N PRO A 665 -25.31 19.21 -41.29
CA PRO A 665 -25.50 18.01 -42.09
C PRO A 665 -24.49 17.98 -43.25
N ALA A 666 -24.00 16.79 -43.61
CA ALA A 666 -23.28 16.62 -44.87
C ALA A 666 -24.18 17.01 -46.06
N LEU A 667 -23.59 17.37 -47.21
CA LEU A 667 -24.32 17.90 -48.37
C LEU A 667 -25.53 17.03 -48.76
N ILE A 668 -25.37 15.71 -48.83
CA ILE A 668 -26.45 14.78 -49.21
C ILE A 668 -27.58 14.80 -48.18
N LYS A 669 -27.26 15.04 -46.90
CA LYS A 669 -28.24 15.16 -45.82
C LYS A 669 -28.92 16.52 -45.83
N SER A 670 -28.25 17.62 -46.18
CA SER A 670 -28.85 18.95 -46.17
C SER A 670 -29.96 19.17 -47.21
N LEU A 671 -30.13 18.23 -48.16
CA LEU A 671 -31.15 18.31 -49.22
C LEU A 671 -32.55 17.90 -48.77
N SER A 672 -32.70 17.35 -47.56
CA SER A 672 -34.00 16.87 -47.07
C SER A 672 -34.22 17.29 -45.63
N ARG A 673 -35.46 17.68 -45.34
CA ARG A 673 -35.89 18.05 -43.99
C ARG A 673 -35.79 16.86 -43.04
N SER A 674 -35.36 17.11 -41.80
CA SER A 674 -35.21 16.08 -40.76
C SER A 674 -34.34 14.87 -41.16
N SER A 675 -33.40 15.02 -42.10
CA SER A 675 -32.57 13.91 -42.59
C SER A 675 -31.50 13.42 -41.61
N VAL A 676 -31.21 14.19 -40.56
CA VAL A 676 -30.28 13.86 -39.48
C VAL A 676 -30.97 14.05 -38.13
N ALA A 677 -31.30 12.94 -37.48
CA ALA A 677 -31.90 12.90 -36.16
C ALA A 677 -30.84 12.67 -35.09
N VAL A 678 -30.77 13.54 -34.08
CA VAL A 678 -29.85 13.45 -32.94
C VAL A 678 -30.67 13.24 -31.67
N ARG A 679 -30.64 12.01 -31.15
CA ARG A 679 -31.27 11.63 -29.89
C ARG A 679 -30.33 11.97 -28.73
N LEU A 680 -30.76 12.87 -27.85
CA LEU A 680 -30.00 13.38 -26.71
C LEU A 680 -30.48 12.72 -25.42
N ARG A 681 -29.78 11.69 -24.95
CA ARG A 681 -30.12 10.95 -23.74
C ARG A 681 -29.55 11.64 -22.50
N THR A 682 -30.41 12.07 -21.58
CA THR A 682 -30.00 12.83 -20.39
C THR A 682 -30.72 12.34 -19.14
N GLY A 683 -29.99 12.31 -18.01
CA GLY A 683 -30.57 12.00 -16.70
C GLY A 683 -30.81 13.23 -15.82
N ASN A 684 -30.55 14.45 -16.33
CA ASN A 684 -30.83 15.70 -15.62
C ASN A 684 -31.77 16.66 -16.39
N GLY A 685 -32.27 16.23 -17.55
CA GLY A 685 -33.20 16.99 -18.37
C GLY A 685 -32.55 18.00 -19.32
N GLN A 686 -31.21 18.04 -19.38
CA GLN A 686 -30.45 18.94 -20.26
C GLN A 686 -29.86 18.14 -21.43
N GLY A 687 -30.14 18.56 -22.66
CA GLY A 687 -29.62 17.96 -23.88
C GLY A 687 -28.16 18.37 -24.10
N ILE A 688 -27.95 19.50 -24.78
CA ILE A 688 -26.63 20.09 -25.04
C ILE A 688 -26.45 21.28 -24.10
N LEU A 689 -25.49 21.17 -23.19
CA LEU A 689 -25.19 22.17 -22.17
C LEU A 689 -24.00 23.05 -22.58
N PHE A 690 -24.16 24.36 -22.52
CA PHE A 690 -23.09 25.37 -22.59
C PHE A 690 -23.05 26.14 -21.27
N GLY A 691 -21.89 26.61 -20.85
CA GLY A 691 -21.77 27.47 -19.67
C GLY A 691 -20.47 27.27 -18.90
N GLN A 692 -20.26 28.02 -17.83
CA GLN A 692 -19.10 27.81 -16.98
C GLN A 692 -19.28 26.56 -16.11
N SER A 693 -18.24 25.74 -16.01
CA SER A 693 -18.19 24.65 -15.05
C SER A 693 -16.79 24.48 -14.49
N TYR A 694 -16.72 24.31 -13.17
CA TYR A 694 -15.48 23.90 -12.52
C TYR A 694 -15.19 22.41 -12.73
N PHE A 695 -16.23 21.60 -12.96
CA PHE A 695 -16.16 20.16 -13.18
C PHE A 695 -16.84 19.79 -14.50
N PRO A 696 -16.28 20.18 -15.66
CA PRO A 696 -16.86 19.82 -16.94
C PRO A 696 -16.82 18.30 -17.14
N GLY A 697 -17.87 17.75 -17.74
CA GLY A 697 -18.05 16.31 -17.94
C GLY A 697 -17.06 15.68 -18.91
N ASN A 698 -16.41 16.47 -19.78
CA ASN A 698 -15.38 15.95 -20.68
C ASN A 698 -14.02 15.84 -19.98
N ALA A 699 -13.50 14.61 -19.84
CA ALA A 699 -12.21 14.35 -19.19
C ALA A 699 -11.01 15.06 -19.85
N LYS A 700 -11.13 15.45 -21.13
CA LYS A 700 -10.06 16.17 -21.85
C LYS A 700 -10.15 17.68 -21.73
N ALA A 701 -11.18 18.23 -21.08
CA ALA A 701 -11.29 19.66 -20.84
C ALA A 701 -10.07 20.20 -20.09
N ILE A 702 -9.58 21.38 -20.48
CA ILE A 702 -8.40 21.99 -19.85
C ILE A 702 -8.65 22.23 -18.36
N GLN A 703 -9.88 22.53 -17.96
CA GLN A 703 -10.22 22.71 -16.55
C GLN A 703 -9.94 21.46 -15.70
N ASN A 704 -10.07 20.25 -16.27
CA ASN A 704 -9.78 19.00 -15.57
C ASN A 704 -8.28 18.69 -15.46
N THR A 705 -7.44 19.38 -16.24
CA THR A 705 -5.97 19.20 -16.19
C THR A 705 -5.26 20.37 -15.53
N LYS A 706 -5.73 21.61 -15.75
CA LYS A 706 -5.22 22.86 -15.19
C LYS A 706 -6.40 23.68 -14.65
N PRO A 707 -6.92 23.35 -13.45
CA PRO A 707 -8.06 24.07 -12.88
C PRO A 707 -7.77 25.56 -12.69
N SER A 708 -8.63 26.42 -13.21
CA SER A 708 -8.64 27.87 -12.94
C SER A 708 -9.99 28.48 -13.34
N PRO A 709 -10.41 29.62 -12.75
CA PRO A 709 -11.62 30.30 -13.20
C PRO A 709 -11.64 30.57 -14.71
N GLU A 710 -10.48 30.92 -15.29
CA GLU A 710 -10.32 31.13 -16.73
C GLU A 710 -10.61 29.88 -17.57
N ASN A 711 -10.12 28.71 -17.15
CA ASN A 711 -10.34 27.45 -17.88
C ASN A 711 -11.74 26.87 -17.66
N ALA A 712 -12.40 27.24 -16.55
CA ALA A 712 -13.80 26.93 -16.33
C ALA A 712 -14.73 27.69 -17.28
N ARG A 713 -14.33 28.87 -17.81
CA ARG A 713 -15.16 29.67 -18.71
C ARG A 713 -15.49 28.90 -19.99
N PRO A 714 -16.76 28.90 -20.47
CA PRO A 714 -17.12 28.27 -21.73
C PRO A 714 -16.47 29.01 -22.88
N THR A 715 -16.19 28.30 -23.96
CA THR A 715 -15.84 28.96 -25.22
C THR A 715 -17.07 29.19 -26.09
N GLY A 716 -17.09 30.34 -26.77
CA GLY A 716 -18.13 30.70 -27.72
C GLY A 716 -17.82 30.27 -29.15
N TYR A 717 -18.52 30.88 -30.11
CA TYR A 717 -18.30 30.70 -31.55
C TYR A 717 -18.56 29.28 -32.06
N ILE A 718 -19.55 28.63 -31.44
CA ILE A 718 -20.04 27.30 -31.82
C ILE A 718 -21.38 27.46 -32.52
N THR A 719 -21.52 26.85 -33.69
CA THR A 719 -22.73 26.91 -34.52
C THR A 719 -23.30 25.53 -34.77
N PHE A 720 -24.60 25.37 -34.57
CA PHE A 720 -25.40 24.25 -35.06
C PHE A 720 -26.29 24.77 -36.18
N ASP A 721 -26.05 24.32 -37.42
CA ASP A 721 -26.75 24.76 -38.61
C ASP A 721 -27.43 23.58 -39.30
N GLY A 722 -28.75 23.49 -39.21
CA GLY A 722 -29.52 22.45 -39.90
C GLY A 722 -29.68 22.67 -41.41
N GLY A 723 -29.14 23.75 -41.99
CA GLY A 723 -29.28 24.10 -43.40
C GLY A 723 -30.69 24.52 -43.79
N ASP A 724 -30.87 24.94 -45.05
CA ASP A 724 -32.13 25.54 -45.53
C ASP A 724 -33.36 24.63 -45.37
N GLN A 725 -33.15 23.31 -45.39
CA GLN A 725 -34.23 22.32 -45.25
C GLN A 725 -34.58 21.97 -43.81
N ARG A 726 -33.92 22.56 -42.80
CA ARG A 726 -34.02 22.14 -41.40
C ARG A 726 -33.75 20.65 -41.22
N SER A 727 -32.61 20.22 -41.72
CA SER A 727 -32.21 18.82 -41.77
C SER A 727 -31.83 18.24 -40.40
N PHE A 728 -31.37 19.08 -39.46
CA PHE A 728 -31.15 18.64 -38.09
C PHE A 728 -32.44 18.58 -37.28
N ARG A 729 -32.65 17.42 -36.65
CA ARG A 729 -33.71 17.19 -35.67
C ARG A 729 -33.09 16.74 -34.34
N PHE A 730 -33.08 17.62 -33.35
CA PHE A 730 -32.60 17.33 -32.00
C PHE A 730 -33.78 16.90 -31.11
N MET A 731 -33.67 15.72 -30.51
CA MET A 731 -34.73 15.11 -29.71
C MET A 731 -34.24 14.85 -28.30
N LEU A 732 -34.84 15.49 -27.29
CA LEU A 732 -34.52 15.24 -25.89
C LEU A 732 -35.12 13.92 -25.43
N ASP A 733 -34.29 13.00 -24.93
CA ASP A 733 -34.71 11.71 -24.39
C ASP A 733 -34.37 11.61 -22.90
N VAL A 734 -35.39 11.71 -22.05
CA VAL A 734 -35.29 11.54 -20.59
C VAL A 734 -35.62 10.12 -20.15
N ALA A 735 -35.57 9.16 -21.07
CA ALA A 735 -35.96 7.77 -20.86
C ALA A 735 -37.37 7.64 -20.23
N LEU A 736 -37.47 7.07 -19.03
CA LEU A 736 -38.73 6.83 -18.32
C LEU A 736 -39.08 7.94 -17.32
N ALA A 737 -38.33 9.05 -17.29
CA ALA A 737 -38.61 10.13 -16.36
C ALA A 737 -39.93 10.85 -16.70
N THR A 738 -40.78 11.02 -15.68
CA THR A 738 -42.05 11.73 -15.78
C THR A 738 -41.82 13.23 -15.53
N PRO A 739 -42.77 14.10 -15.91
CA PRO A 739 -42.71 15.52 -15.52
C PRO A 739 -42.65 15.73 -13.99
N THR A 740 -43.13 14.77 -13.20
CA THR A 740 -43.06 14.82 -11.73
C THR A 740 -41.72 14.42 -11.14
N SER A 741 -40.91 13.59 -11.83
CA SER A 741 -39.55 13.26 -11.38
C SER A 741 -38.48 14.14 -12.03
N MET A 742 -38.74 14.63 -13.24
CA MET A 742 -37.84 15.49 -14.01
C MET A 742 -38.64 16.55 -14.79
N PRO A 743 -39.04 17.63 -14.09
CA PRO A 743 -39.82 18.71 -14.70
C PRO A 743 -38.97 19.58 -15.64
N HIS A 744 -37.68 19.79 -15.32
CA HIS A 744 -36.77 20.55 -16.16
C HIS A 744 -36.46 19.79 -17.44
N ARG A 745 -36.70 20.43 -18.59
CA ARG A 745 -36.40 19.85 -19.91
C ARG A 745 -35.93 20.92 -20.87
N SER A 746 -34.73 20.74 -21.40
CA SER A 746 -34.16 21.63 -22.41
C SER A 746 -33.29 20.88 -23.40
N VAL A 747 -33.52 21.08 -24.69
CA VAL A 747 -32.68 20.48 -25.74
C VAL A 747 -31.34 21.21 -25.82
N PHE A 748 -31.39 22.54 -25.83
CA PHE A 748 -30.21 23.38 -25.71
C PHE A 748 -30.29 24.19 -24.43
N TYR A 749 -29.32 24.03 -23.55
CA TYR A 749 -29.21 24.82 -22.34
C TYR A 749 -27.95 25.67 -22.34
N LEU A 750 -28.13 26.99 -22.44
CA LEU A 750 -27.07 27.97 -22.37
C LEU A 750 -27.07 28.58 -20.96
N SER A 751 -26.23 28.04 -20.08
CA SER A 751 -25.97 28.55 -18.73
C SER A 751 -25.04 29.78 -18.77
N ASP A 752 -24.66 30.28 -17.61
CA ASP A 752 -23.74 31.39 -17.36
C ASP A 752 -22.49 31.39 -18.25
N GLY A 753 -22.26 32.52 -18.93
CA GLY A 753 -21.12 32.73 -19.80
C GLY A 753 -21.25 32.16 -21.21
N ALA A 754 -22.30 31.39 -21.51
CA ALA A 754 -22.53 30.87 -22.85
C ALA A 754 -22.77 32.05 -23.81
N SER A 755 -21.79 32.31 -24.68
CA SER A 755 -21.77 33.48 -25.57
C SER A 755 -21.36 33.12 -26.99
N ASN A 756 -21.84 33.86 -27.98
CA ASN A 756 -21.58 33.62 -29.41
C ASN A 756 -21.96 32.21 -29.87
N ILE A 757 -23.02 31.62 -29.29
CA ILE A 757 -23.58 30.33 -29.72
C ILE A 757 -24.68 30.57 -30.74
N THR A 758 -24.63 29.90 -31.89
CA THR A 758 -25.67 29.99 -32.93
C THR A 758 -26.39 28.66 -33.08
N ILE A 759 -27.70 28.66 -32.90
CA ILE A 759 -28.57 27.52 -33.19
C ILE A 759 -29.53 27.98 -34.26
N LYS A 760 -29.39 27.45 -35.48
CA LYS A 760 -30.23 27.88 -36.60
C LYS A 760 -30.70 26.74 -37.48
N ASN A 761 -31.89 26.93 -38.02
CA ASN A 761 -32.54 25.98 -38.92
C ASN A 761 -32.67 24.57 -38.33
N CYS A 762 -32.94 24.44 -37.03
CA CYS A 762 -33.08 23.13 -36.38
C CYS A 762 -34.55 22.81 -36.08
N LEU A 763 -34.90 21.53 -36.11
CA LEU A 763 -36.11 20.99 -35.49
C LEU A 763 -35.75 20.54 -34.07
N ILE A 764 -36.52 20.96 -33.08
CA ILE A 764 -36.22 20.80 -31.65
C ILE A 764 -37.46 20.28 -30.94
N GLU A 765 -37.38 19.09 -30.36
CA GLU A 765 -38.55 18.43 -29.76
C GLU A 765 -38.16 17.40 -28.69
N ASN A 766 -39.17 16.79 -28.06
CA ASN A 766 -38.97 15.62 -27.21
C ASN A 766 -38.91 14.34 -28.06
N PHE A 767 -38.08 13.37 -27.65
CA PHE A 767 -38.05 12.05 -28.26
C PHE A 767 -39.42 11.36 -28.06
N PRO A 768 -39.96 10.61 -29.03
CA PRO A 768 -41.34 10.12 -28.97
C PRO A 768 -41.74 9.34 -27.71
N GLN A 769 -40.80 8.66 -27.06
CA GLN A 769 -41.07 7.91 -25.81
C GLN A 769 -41.07 8.80 -24.55
N SER A 770 -40.51 10.01 -24.63
CA SER A 770 -40.41 10.94 -23.51
C SER A 770 -41.71 11.73 -23.36
N THR A 771 -42.37 11.61 -22.21
CA THR A 771 -43.60 12.34 -21.91
C THR A 771 -43.34 13.84 -21.83
N ALA A 772 -44.00 14.70 -22.63
CA ALA A 772 -43.79 16.15 -22.57
C ALA A 772 -43.94 16.73 -21.14
N SER A 773 -43.09 17.70 -20.80
CA SER A 773 -43.23 18.54 -19.58
C SER A 773 -43.64 19.92 -20.04
N TYR A 774 -44.64 20.51 -19.37
CA TYR A 774 -45.11 21.88 -19.59
C TYR A 774 -44.89 22.74 -18.34
N ALA A 775 -43.87 22.40 -17.55
CA ALA A 775 -43.49 23.17 -16.38
C ALA A 775 -43.10 24.58 -16.82
N ALA A 776 -43.57 25.61 -16.11
CA ALA A 776 -43.39 27.02 -16.51
C ALA A 776 -42.90 27.91 -15.37
N ASN A 777 -42.47 27.33 -14.25
CA ASN A 777 -42.06 28.10 -13.09
C ASN A 777 -40.57 28.46 -13.17
N LEU A 778 -40.30 29.71 -13.51
CA LEU A 778 -38.94 30.22 -13.60
C LEU A 778 -38.37 30.45 -12.19
N PRO A 779 -37.14 30.00 -11.92
CA PRO A 779 -36.50 30.25 -10.62
C PRO A 779 -36.12 31.72 -10.49
N ILE A 780 -36.37 32.29 -9.32
CA ILE A 780 -36.19 33.72 -9.05
C ILE A 780 -35.09 33.95 -8.01
N PRO A 781 -34.30 35.04 -8.13
CA PRO A 781 -33.50 35.51 -7.01
C PRO A 781 -34.43 36.03 -5.91
N LYS A 782 -34.16 35.65 -4.66
CA LYS A 782 -34.91 36.10 -3.48
C LYS A 782 -33.95 36.75 -2.49
N TYR A 783 -34.42 37.74 -1.73
CA TYR A 783 -33.68 38.28 -0.60
C TYR A 783 -34.21 37.64 0.68
N VAL A 784 -33.35 36.89 1.36
CA VAL A 784 -33.61 36.29 2.67
C VAL A 784 -32.58 36.86 3.62
N SER A 785 -32.98 37.87 4.39
CA SER A 785 -32.08 38.67 5.23
C SER A 785 -31.05 37.82 5.99
N PRO A 786 -29.73 38.13 5.88
CA PRO A 786 -29.13 39.28 5.18
C PRO A 786 -28.69 39.00 3.73
N ASN A 787 -29.04 37.85 3.14
CA ASN A 787 -28.43 37.34 1.90
C ASN A 787 -29.40 37.31 0.71
N PHE A 788 -28.86 37.49 -0.50
CA PHE A 788 -29.55 37.04 -1.70
C PHE A 788 -29.40 35.52 -1.85
N THR A 789 -30.51 34.83 -2.07
CA THR A 789 -30.56 33.41 -2.39
C THR A 789 -30.96 33.25 -3.85
N PHE A 790 -30.20 32.45 -4.60
CA PHE A 790 -30.45 32.17 -6.00
C PHE A 790 -31.04 30.76 -6.13
N GLU A 791 -32.21 30.64 -6.74
CA GLU A 791 -32.87 29.36 -6.89
C GLU A 791 -32.26 28.54 -8.04
N SER A 792 -32.03 27.25 -7.73
CA SER A 792 -31.69 26.20 -8.70
C SER A 792 -32.76 26.07 -9.79
N ASP A 793 -32.39 25.49 -10.94
CA ASP A 793 -33.36 25.26 -12.04
C ASP A 793 -34.53 24.38 -11.63
N THR A 794 -34.28 23.40 -10.76
CA THR A 794 -35.29 22.53 -10.17
C THR A 794 -35.29 22.76 -8.67
N ARG A 795 -36.41 23.24 -8.14
CA ARG A 795 -36.62 23.45 -6.70
C ARG A 795 -37.33 22.24 -6.13
N GLN A 796 -36.85 21.71 -5.01
CA GLN A 796 -37.54 20.64 -4.29
C GLN A 796 -38.52 21.28 -3.30
N LEU A 797 -39.82 21.19 -3.58
CA LEU A 797 -40.89 21.64 -2.69
C LEU A 797 -41.59 20.44 -2.05
N THR A 798 -42.30 20.66 -0.95
CA THR A 798 -43.13 19.61 -0.32
C THR A 798 -44.22 19.08 -1.27
N SER A 799 -44.67 19.91 -2.21
CA SER A 799 -45.62 19.54 -3.27
C SER A 799 -45.00 18.80 -4.46
N GLY A 800 -43.70 18.51 -4.42
CA GLY A 800 -42.93 17.95 -5.54
C GLY A 800 -41.97 18.96 -6.18
N PRO A 801 -41.15 18.53 -7.15
CA PRO A 801 -40.18 19.39 -7.79
C PRO A 801 -40.87 20.40 -8.72
N ASP A 802 -40.38 21.63 -8.71
CA ASP A 802 -40.93 22.74 -9.48
C ASP A 802 -39.83 23.36 -10.36
N SER A 803 -40.15 23.61 -11.63
CA SER A 803 -39.18 23.99 -12.66
C SER A 803 -39.86 24.55 -13.93
N TYR A 804 -39.10 24.64 -15.02
CA TYR A 804 -39.51 25.11 -16.33
C TYR A 804 -39.00 24.18 -17.44
N SER A 805 -39.75 24.12 -18.54
CA SER A 805 -39.50 23.30 -19.72
C SER A 805 -39.48 24.20 -20.96
N ALA A 806 -38.48 24.06 -21.82
CA ALA A 806 -38.36 24.82 -23.07
C ALA A 806 -37.36 24.17 -24.03
N GLY A 807 -37.60 24.19 -25.33
CA GLY A 807 -36.66 23.63 -26.31
C GLY A 807 -35.27 24.29 -26.27
N ILE A 808 -35.21 25.61 -26.09
CA ILE A 808 -33.97 26.37 -25.89
C ILE A 808 -34.10 27.21 -24.62
N VAL A 809 -33.12 27.09 -23.73
CA VAL A 809 -33.01 27.90 -22.52
C VAL A 809 -31.73 28.71 -22.59
N SER A 810 -31.81 30.02 -22.39
CA SER A 810 -30.64 30.88 -22.15
C SER A 810 -30.81 31.60 -20.82
N ARG A 811 -29.98 31.26 -19.84
CA ARG A 811 -30.07 31.76 -18.47
C ARG A 811 -28.70 31.84 -17.84
N SER A 812 -28.26 33.04 -17.48
CA SER A 812 -27.10 33.22 -16.61
C SER A 812 -27.48 33.02 -15.14
N LYS A 813 -26.58 32.43 -14.37
CA LYS A 813 -26.70 32.25 -12.92
C LYS A 813 -25.47 32.83 -12.24
N VAL A 814 -25.64 33.24 -10.98
CA VAL A 814 -24.48 33.58 -10.14
C VAL A 814 -23.82 32.27 -9.71
N PRO A 815 -22.48 32.11 -9.89
CA PRO A 815 -21.79 30.92 -9.41
C PRO A 815 -21.91 30.82 -7.89
N SER A 816 -22.60 29.79 -7.41
CA SER A 816 -22.90 29.63 -6.01
C SER A 816 -23.06 28.16 -5.65
N ILE A 817 -22.35 27.74 -4.61
CA ILE A 817 -22.51 26.44 -3.94
C ILE A 817 -22.91 26.75 -2.50
N GLY A 818 -24.15 26.41 -2.14
CA GLY A 818 -24.69 26.69 -0.81
C GLY A 818 -24.77 28.18 -0.46
N GLY A 819 -24.91 29.08 -1.44
CA GLY A 819 -24.97 30.52 -1.23
C GLY A 819 -23.63 31.24 -1.39
N ASN A 820 -22.51 30.52 -1.50
CA ASN A 820 -21.18 31.10 -1.61
C ASN A 820 -20.49 30.73 -2.93
N ASN A 821 -19.69 31.65 -3.47
CA ASN A 821 -18.82 31.36 -4.61
C ASN A 821 -17.51 30.69 -4.16
N ALA A 822 -17.61 29.51 -3.54
CA ALA A 822 -16.48 28.80 -2.95
C ALA A 822 -15.41 28.37 -3.96
N LEU A 823 -15.78 28.25 -5.25
CA LEU A 823 -14.89 27.87 -6.35
C LEU A 823 -14.27 29.08 -7.07
N ALA A 824 -14.53 30.30 -6.59
CA ALA A 824 -14.05 31.56 -7.16
C ALA A 824 -14.32 31.69 -8.67
N LEU A 825 -15.48 31.20 -9.11
CA LEU A 825 -15.92 31.29 -10.50
C LEU A 825 -16.38 32.72 -10.85
N ASP A 826 -16.44 33.03 -12.13
CA ASP A 826 -16.77 34.38 -12.59
C ASP A 826 -18.27 34.58 -12.70
N THR A 827 -18.76 35.76 -12.36
CA THR A 827 -20.16 36.10 -12.69
C THR A 827 -20.24 36.52 -14.15
N LEU A 828 -20.77 35.64 -15.01
CA LEU A 828 -20.78 35.83 -16.46
C LEU A 828 -22.19 35.98 -17.03
N SER A 829 -22.35 36.92 -17.97
CA SER A 829 -23.56 37.08 -18.80
C SER A 829 -23.52 36.17 -20.03
N ASN A 830 -24.71 35.93 -20.60
CA ASN A 830 -24.86 35.25 -21.87
C ASN A 830 -24.99 36.30 -22.99
N ASP A 831 -24.03 36.36 -23.90
CA ASP A 831 -23.95 37.45 -24.89
C ASP A 831 -23.92 36.94 -26.34
N ASN A 832 -24.53 37.69 -27.25
CA ASN A 832 -24.48 37.44 -28.70
C ASN A 832 -24.90 36.03 -29.16
N ASN A 833 -25.76 35.35 -28.40
CA ASN A 833 -26.36 34.08 -28.84
C ASN A 833 -27.45 34.32 -29.89
N LYS A 834 -27.52 33.46 -30.90
CA LYS A 834 -28.43 33.61 -32.04
C LYS A 834 -29.30 32.36 -32.20
N PHE A 835 -30.62 32.55 -32.19
CA PHE A 835 -31.61 31.49 -32.40
C PHE A 835 -32.44 31.85 -33.65
N ILE A 836 -32.18 31.20 -34.79
CA ILE A 836 -32.70 31.66 -36.10
C ILE A 836 -33.47 30.53 -36.79
N SER A 837 -34.72 30.77 -37.19
CA SER A 837 -35.52 29.87 -38.03
C SER A 837 -35.64 28.43 -37.51
N ASN A 838 -35.59 28.24 -36.18
CA ASN A 838 -35.80 26.94 -35.52
C ASN A 838 -37.31 26.65 -35.38
N GLU A 839 -37.68 25.38 -35.44
CA GLU A 839 -39.03 24.92 -35.11
C GLU A 839 -38.98 24.11 -33.81
N ILE A 840 -39.75 24.53 -32.80
CA ILE A 840 -39.74 23.94 -31.46
C ILE A 840 -41.13 23.39 -31.16
N SER A 841 -41.21 22.15 -30.66
CA SER A 841 -42.48 21.52 -30.28
C SER A 841 -42.34 20.65 -29.01
N GLY A 842 -43.45 20.48 -28.28
CA GLY A 842 -43.54 19.54 -27.16
C GLY A 842 -42.95 20.01 -25.82
N PHE A 843 -42.72 21.31 -25.63
CA PHE A 843 -42.25 21.90 -24.36
C PHE A 843 -43.27 22.88 -23.79
#